data_AF-A0A9P5VE48-F1
#
_entry.id   AF-A0A9P5VE48-F1
#
_cell.length_a   1.000
_cell.length_b   1.000
_cell.length_c   1.000
_cell.angle_alpha   90.00
_cell.angle_beta   90.00
_cell.angle_gamma   90.00
#
_symmetry.space_group_name_H-M   'P 1'
#
loop_
_entity.id
_entity.type
_entity.pdbx_description
1 polymer ?
#
loop_
_entity_poly.entity_id
_entity_poly.type
_entity_poly.pdbx_seq_one_letter_code
_entity_poly.pdbx_strand_id
1 'polypeptide(L)'
;MTWWTSSSSKIALTSPVSPKKETRRRILYLFLSIFVVTITSSILFTAYSFKSNHVFSFLFHSHKNNKPALPPPTVTANPNQLPCNPPSTTTTTTTTTATTTTAPASLPSSNEATVVAPLEELVKRLLPKAYHTHFQFTLRLQLTTNSAINIYDTYRLFNSNSNSKNPANAGARAVIIEGVTLSALGAGLNHYLKHVCKVEMTWSGDRFDQLPAVPPLVPTEAGVDGVVRASFVPWRYYMNVVTFGYSFAFWDWNRWQRELDWMMLNGINMALAMVGQEHVVRKFYENQGLSREDIGDFLGGPAFMPWQRMGNIQGAWALQESTTYNNDWIDSQWALQGLIMQRMQAFNITPIMPSFQGFVPRKLPEKYPDSKFVFASNWNEMGKFSKVTSILPTEPLFTTLFQQFIQLQRAMYKDEGVDLDNGTPQNYYLLDLYNEMLPSCTDPACLRAITTGVMKAMKAADPRSVWTMQGWFLIHDYPWQPPQKKAFFDGIKEVNEGRDAFVIDLYSDVVPVWDLTDGFFGTDWGWSMLNNFGGGQGLYGTLPTLLTEPFKAYQQPARSMRGMGITMEGINNNEYLYQLVLDLPWQSIEATLPSAFDTPAPRPGAYSLKQQGLDGQAHLEKYLQRRYGSLQTTTAMLEAWTMLSQTVWDCRTKQDSQSKTYLDNAPALDMVKGGFMRTVMWYDQPKVVAAWRQLVSETETEESKKRRRRHSIIQDSIEAVILAANGHASEIPSSSSSMWKSFSDWLKDAYEHTLGRLESLTGGGGGGRHRRDVVDSRAEPESSLPTESELPLKVSSFQYDLVDVTREVLVGVVLPGLHRELVEAYTAKDLERARTWGQFVLDLILDTDRILSTHTQFMVGPWIHEARVSAKIATTTTNNNNNKNNNNSSANTSTPSSPTSMNRYRDYLEYSARNQITWWGPQGQGPLANYASKGWGGLVKEFYYPRWRTFVNHLVSAVETGTALNQTAYLQESLVDEIAWVGETTCLGGCFEDSSSVATSARDSAVAATKKYPVEAVEDTVLVAQDLVDRWGLIAARLAGDAKVVKNGV
;
A
#
# COMPACT_ATOMS: atom_id res chain seq x y z
N MET A 1 43.62 -43.23 -32.76
CA MET A 1 43.33 -43.69 -34.14
C MET A 1 43.02 -42.44 -34.95
N THR A 2 43.95 -41.93 -35.78
CA THR A 2 44.25 -42.36 -37.17
C THR A 2 43.10 -42.05 -38.14
N TRP A 3 43.30 -41.42 -39.30
CA TRP A 3 44.42 -40.63 -39.86
C TRP A 3 43.92 -40.06 -41.21
N TRP A 4 44.26 -38.81 -41.58
CA TRP A 4 44.34 -38.20 -42.93
C TRP A 4 44.27 -36.66 -42.76
N THR A 5 45.31 -35.85 -42.98
CA THR A 5 45.95 -35.41 -44.26
C THR A 5 45.05 -34.51 -45.14
N SER A 6 45.53 -33.44 -45.81
CA SER A 6 46.77 -32.62 -45.74
C SER A 6 46.59 -31.37 -46.65
N SER A 7 47.51 -30.43 -46.92
CA SER A 7 48.90 -30.14 -46.48
C SER A 7 49.28 -28.67 -46.79
N SER A 8 50.06 -28.02 -45.91
CA SER A 8 51.00 -26.91 -46.23
C SER A 8 50.39 -25.57 -46.77
N SER A 9 51.05 -24.40 -46.76
CA SER A 9 52.48 -24.04 -46.65
C SER A 9 52.72 -22.71 -45.90
N LYS A 10 54.00 -22.45 -45.58
CA LYS A 10 54.55 -21.21 -45.00
C LYS A 10 54.37 -19.99 -45.93
N ILE A 11 54.35 -18.80 -45.33
CA ILE A 11 55.31 -17.69 -45.57
C ILE A 11 55.20 -16.69 -44.40
N ALA A 12 56.28 -15.99 -44.06
CA ALA A 12 56.31 -14.95 -43.04
C ALA A 12 57.10 -13.74 -43.57
N LEU A 13 56.76 -12.52 -43.12
CA LEU A 13 57.65 -11.34 -43.02
C LEU A 13 56.92 -10.12 -42.38
N THR A 14 57.70 -9.31 -41.64
CA THR A 14 57.50 -7.88 -41.28
C THR A 14 56.21 -7.38 -40.58
N SER A 15 56.42 -6.73 -39.43
CA SER A 15 55.51 -5.88 -38.63
C SER A 15 55.47 -4.42 -39.16
N PRO A 16 54.75 -3.42 -38.56
CA PRO A 16 53.94 -3.43 -37.32
C PRO A 16 52.58 -2.65 -37.32
N VAL A 17 51.92 -2.62 -36.14
CA VAL A 17 50.82 -1.72 -35.68
C VAL A 17 49.39 -1.89 -36.26
N SER A 18 48.42 -2.33 -35.41
CA SER A 18 47.13 -1.65 -35.11
C SER A 18 46.10 -2.60 -34.44
N PRO A 19 45.77 -2.46 -33.13
CA PRO A 19 44.88 -3.38 -32.42
C PRO A 19 43.38 -2.97 -32.46
N LYS A 20 42.76 -2.95 -33.65
CA LYS A 20 41.29 -2.76 -33.80
C LYS A 20 40.62 -3.82 -34.69
N LYS A 21 40.67 -5.10 -34.26
CA LYS A 21 39.79 -6.18 -34.81
C LYS A 21 39.55 -7.41 -33.93
N GLU A 22 40.25 -7.58 -32.81
CA GLU A 22 40.17 -8.79 -31.96
C GLU A 22 38.82 -8.94 -31.22
N THR A 23 38.17 -7.84 -30.85
CA THR A 23 36.94 -7.84 -30.03
C THR A 23 35.78 -8.62 -30.68
N ARG A 24 35.69 -8.67 -32.01
CA ARG A 24 34.59 -9.37 -32.71
C ARG A 24 34.77 -10.89 -32.82
N ARG A 25 35.93 -11.47 -32.47
CA ARG A 25 36.08 -12.94 -32.39
C ARG A 25 35.78 -13.51 -31.01
N ARG A 26 36.08 -12.79 -29.94
CA ARG A 26 35.79 -13.25 -28.56
C ARG A 26 34.29 -13.31 -28.23
N ILE A 27 33.50 -12.40 -28.79
CA ILE A 27 32.03 -12.39 -28.61
C ILE A 27 31.38 -13.67 -29.15
N LEU A 28 31.84 -14.20 -30.30
CA LEU A 28 31.24 -15.39 -30.91
C LEU A 28 31.51 -16.70 -30.13
N TYR A 29 32.65 -16.78 -29.44
CA TYR A 29 32.98 -17.94 -28.58
C TYR A 29 32.26 -17.92 -27.23
N LEU A 30 31.93 -16.74 -26.70
CA LEU A 30 31.16 -16.63 -25.45
C LEU A 30 29.73 -17.17 -25.62
N PHE A 31 29.07 -16.84 -26.74
CA PHE A 31 27.71 -17.32 -27.03
C PHE A 31 27.60 -18.82 -27.24
N LEU A 32 28.63 -19.49 -27.79
CA LEU A 32 28.62 -20.96 -27.91
C LEU A 32 28.88 -21.67 -26.58
N SER A 33 29.62 -21.04 -25.66
CA SER A 33 29.97 -21.65 -24.37
C SER A 33 28.77 -21.70 -23.41
N ILE A 34 27.90 -20.69 -23.45
CA ILE A 34 26.72 -20.59 -22.59
C ILE A 34 25.65 -21.63 -22.97
N PHE A 35 25.54 -22.01 -24.26
CA PHE A 35 24.51 -22.94 -24.74
C PHE A 35 24.80 -24.43 -24.41
N VAL A 36 26.02 -24.76 -23.96
CA VAL A 36 26.43 -26.15 -23.65
C VAL A 36 26.26 -26.49 -22.16
N VAL A 37 26.30 -25.49 -21.27
CA VAL A 37 26.15 -25.69 -19.82
C VAL A 37 24.69 -25.97 -19.42
N THR A 38 23.72 -25.44 -20.16
CA THR A 38 22.28 -25.58 -19.86
C THR A 38 21.70 -26.97 -20.16
N ILE A 39 22.48 -27.88 -20.77
CA ILE A 39 22.02 -29.24 -21.14
C ILE A 39 22.65 -30.32 -20.24
N THR A 40 23.76 -30.04 -19.55
CA THR A 40 24.47 -31.01 -18.70
C THR A 40 23.96 -31.11 -17.27
N SER A 41 22.96 -30.30 -16.86
CA SER A 41 22.29 -30.44 -15.55
C SER A 41 21.09 -31.40 -15.57
N SER A 42 20.62 -31.84 -16.74
CA SER A 42 19.42 -32.68 -16.89
C SER A 42 19.70 -34.18 -17.06
N ILE A 43 20.96 -34.61 -16.94
CA ILE A 43 21.37 -36.02 -17.15
C ILE A 43 22.29 -36.50 -16.01
N LEU A 44 21.84 -36.39 -14.75
CA LEU A 44 22.53 -37.03 -13.62
C LEU A 44 21.63 -37.39 -12.40
N PHE A 45 20.30 -37.46 -12.56
CA PHE A 45 19.38 -37.79 -11.45
C PHE A 45 18.36 -38.92 -11.73
N THR A 46 18.64 -39.79 -12.70
CA THR A 46 17.71 -40.90 -13.08
C THR A 46 18.42 -42.25 -13.19
N ALA A 47 19.20 -42.63 -12.16
CA ALA A 47 20.00 -43.85 -12.19
C ALA A 47 20.15 -44.58 -10.83
N TYR A 48 19.16 -44.52 -9.92
CA TYR A 48 19.20 -45.37 -8.71
C TYR A 48 17.83 -45.77 -8.13
N SER A 49 17.03 -46.53 -8.88
CA SER A 49 16.16 -47.61 -8.36
C SER A 49 15.50 -48.39 -9.50
N PHE A 50 15.74 -49.70 -9.55
CA PHE A 50 15.20 -50.61 -10.57
C PHE A 50 14.63 -51.84 -9.87
N LYS A 51 13.33 -52.13 -10.05
CA LYS A 51 12.57 -53.39 -9.80
C LYS A 51 11.07 -53.05 -9.77
N SER A 52 10.15 -53.75 -10.44
CA SER A 52 10.27 -54.90 -11.36
C SER A 52 9.05 -54.98 -12.29
N ASN A 53 9.26 -55.45 -13.54
CA ASN A 53 8.30 -56.26 -14.36
C ASN A 53 6.95 -55.58 -14.76
N HIS A 54 6.21 -55.91 -15.84
CA HIS A 54 6.31 -56.81 -17.03
C HIS A 54 5.10 -56.47 -17.96
N VAL A 55 4.99 -56.77 -19.27
CA VAL A 55 5.89 -57.30 -20.32
C VAL A 55 5.23 -57.05 -21.72
N PHE A 56 6.00 -56.67 -22.77
CA PHE A 56 5.63 -56.74 -24.22
C PHE A 56 4.45 -55.81 -24.67
N SER A 57 4.07 -55.53 -25.94
CA SER A 57 4.59 -55.65 -27.33
C SER A 57 3.51 -55.02 -28.29
N PHE A 58 3.70 -54.43 -29.49
CA PHE A 58 4.85 -54.22 -30.38
C PHE A 58 4.67 -53.00 -31.35
N LEU A 59 5.77 -52.68 -32.05
CA LEU A 59 6.00 -52.25 -33.47
C LEU A 59 4.80 -52.22 -34.48
N PHE A 60 4.80 -51.50 -35.63
CA PHE A 60 5.85 -50.75 -36.37
C PHE A 60 5.21 -49.78 -37.42
N HIS A 61 5.69 -48.51 -37.55
CA HIS A 61 5.76 -47.69 -38.80
C HIS A 61 4.46 -47.38 -39.64
N SER A 62 4.39 -46.46 -40.63
CA SER A 62 5.18 -45.24 -40.98
C SER A 62 4.40 -44.29 -41.94
N HIS A 63 4.57 -42.98 -41.76
CA HIS A 63 4.56 -41.86 -42.75
C HIS A 63 3.39 -41.49 -43.70
N LYS A 64 3.04 -40.18 -43.61
CA LYS A 64 2.94 -39.13 -44.67
C LYS A 64 1.62 -38.85 -45.43
N ASN A 65 1.12 -37.64 -45.15
CA ASN A 65 0.70 -36.55 -46.06
C ASN A 65 -0.35 -36.82 -47.17
N ASN A 66 -1.48 -36.10 -47.10
CA ASN A 66 -1.71 -34.90 -47.91
C ASN A 66 -2.99 -34.11 -47.51
N LYS A 67 -3.06 -32.83 -47.87
CA LYS A 67 -4.31 -32.03 -48.01
C LYS A 67 -4.66 -31.93 -49.50
N PRO A 68 -5.95 -31.73 -49.87
CA PRO A 68 -6.42 -30.38 -50.22
C PRO A 68 -7.80 -30.05 -49.59
N ALA A 69 -8.61 -29.16 -50.18
CA ALA A 69 -9.67 -28.42 -49.46
C ALA A 69 -10.99 -28.20 -50.24
N LEU A 70 -12.08 -27.93 -49.48
CA LEU A 70 -13.33 -27.19 -49.83
C LEU A 70 -14.28 -27.82 -50.90
N PRO A 71 -15.57 -27.41 -51.02
CA PRO A 71 -16.43 -26.50 -50.21
C PRO A 71 -17.73 -27.25 -49.69
N PRO A 72 -18.93 -26.64 -49.44
CA PRO A 72 -20.04 -27.25 -48.65
C PRO A 72 -21.35 -27.56 -49.44
N PRO A 73 -22.40 -28.07 -48.76
CA PRO A 73 -23.80 -28.00 -49.22
C PRO A 73 -24.79 -27.32 -48.24
N THR A 74 -26.04 -27.14 -48.69
CA THR A 74 -27.06 -26.21 -48.14
C THR A 74 -28.28 -26.84 -47.45
N VAL A 75 -29.05 -25.96 -46.80
CA VAL A 75 -30.38 -26.11 -46.14
C VAL A 75 -31.45 -26.85 -46.95
N THR A 76 -32.29 -27.63 -46.26
CA THR A 76 -33.71 -27.93 -46.59
C THR A 76 -34.57 -27.91 -45.29
N ALA A 77 -35.91 -27.89 -45.38
CA ALA A 77 -36.79 -27.61 -44.22
C ALA A 77 -38.21 -28.20 -44.26
N ASN A 78 -38.83 -28.34 -43.07
CA ASN A 78 -40.28 -28.51 -42.77
C ASN A 78 -40.96 -29.85 -43.20
N PRO A 79 -42.21 -30.19 -42.77
CA PRO A 79 -43.09 -29.58 -41.75
C PRO A 79 -43.78 -30.56 -40.74
N ASN A 80 -44.69 -30.02 -39.90
CA ASN A 80 -45.79 -30.63 -39.08
C ASN A 80 -45.55 -30.79 -37.55
N GLN A 81 -46.53 -30.61 -36.64
CA GLN A 81 -47.64 -29.65 -36.56
C GLN A 81 -48.23 -29.59 -35.11
N LEU A 82 -48.70 -28.39 -34.74
CA LEU A 82 -49.45 -27.85 -33.56
C LEU A 82 -50.70 -28.65 -33.07
N PRO A 83 -51.52 -28.23 -32.05
CA PRO A 83 -51.65 -26.91 -31.36
C PRO A 83 -51.93 -26.89 -29.81
N CYS A 84 -51.95 -25.66 -29.20
CA CYS A 84 -53.07 -25.09 -28.39
C CYS A 84 -52.69 -24.11 -27.22
N ASN A 85 -52.85 -22.80 -27.50
CA ASN A 85 -53.33 -21.65 -26.70
C ASN A 85 -53.11 -21.45 -25.17
N PRO A 86 -52.73 -20.22 -24.74
CA PRO A 86 -52.97 -19.66 -23.39
C PRO A 86 -54.30 -18.84 -23.28
N PRO A 87 -54.75 -18.45 -22.07
CA PRO A 87 -55.98 -17.68 -21.85
C PRO A 87 -55.80 -16.14 -21.85
N SER A 88 -56.93 -15.41 -21.89
CA SER A 88 -56.99 -13.92 -21.90
C SER A 88 -58.35 -13.45 -21.31
N THR A 89 -58.67 -12.16 -21.11
CA THR A 89 -57.99 -10.92 -21.55
C THR A 89 -57.53 -10.06 -20.35
N THR A 90 -57.93 -8.82 -20.01
CA THR A 90 -58.96 -7.88 -20.51
C THR A 90 -58.56 -6.42 -20.16
N THR A 91 -58.74 -5.49 -21.09
CA THR A 91 -58.47 -4.04 -20.91
C THR A 91 -59.80 -3.27 -20.78
N THR A 92 -59.86 -2.20 -19.99
CA THR A 92 -60.99 -1.25 -20.01
C THR A 92 -60.48 0.18 -19.95
N THR A 93 -60.79 0.96 -20.99
CA THR A 93 -60.33 2.35 -21.16
C THR A 93 -61.34 3.32 -20.54
N THR A 94 -60.89 4.26 -19.71
CA THR A 94 -61.71 5.41 -19.32
C THR A 94 -60.90 6.69 -19.40
N THR A 95 -61.30 7.61 -20.27
CA THR A 95 -60.60 8.88 -20.53
C THR A 95 -61.07 9.94 -19.55
N THR A 96 -60.15 10.58 -18.81
CA THR A 96 -60.47 11.83 -18.10
C THR A 96 -59.35 12.86 -18.25
N THR A 97 -59.76 14.12 -18.40
CA THR A 97 -58.98 15.29 -18.76
C THR A 97 -57.87 15.63 -17.76
N ALA A 98 -56.75 16.18 -18.24
CA ALA A 98 -55.77 16.83 -17.38
C ALA A 98 -56.33 18.11 -16.75
N THR A 99 -55.86 18.47 -15.55
CA THR A 99 -56.04 19.82 -14.98
C THR A 99 -54.80 20.17 -14.17
N THR A 100 -54.17 21.30 -14.48
CA THR A 100 -52.94 21.76 -13.85
C THR A 100 -53.22 22.37 -12.47
N THR A 101 -52.71 21.73 -11.42
CA THR A 101 -52.62 22.34 -10.08
C THR A 101 -51.20 22.22 -9.55
N THR A 102 -50.57 23.37 -9.30
CA THR A 102 -49.27 23.47 -8.65
C THR A 102 -49.37 23.07 -7.18
N ALA A 103 -48.58 22.08 -6.76
CA ALA A 103 -48.45 21.65 -5.37
C ALA A 103 -47.11 22.13 -4.77
N PRO A 104 -47.05 22.46 -3.47
CA PRO A 104 -45.85 23.02 -2.84
C PRO A 104 -44.78 21.96 -2.55
N ALA A 105 -43.57 22.42 -2.21
CA ALA A 105 -42.45 21.56 -1.83
C ALA A 105 -42.81 20.64 -0.67
N SER A 106 -42.89 19.34 -0.94
CA SER A 106 -43.10 18.29 0.06
C SER A 106 -41.83 17.97 0.83
N LEU A 107 -41.96 17.71 2.13
CA LEU A 107 -40.90 17.07 2.93
C LEU A 107 -40.49 15.72 2.31
N PRO A 108 -39.23 15.28 2.49
CA PRO A 108 -38.79 13.97 2.01
C PRO A 108 -39.63 12.85 2.64
N SER A 109 -39.81 11.76 1.90
CA SER A 109 -40.51 10.58 2.43
C SER A 109 -39.76 10.00 3.62
N SER A 110 -40.48 9.37 4.57
CA SER A 110 -39.88 8.75 5.76
C SER A 110 -38.77 7.74 5.43
N ASN A 111 -38.89 7.08 4.29
CA ASN A 111 -37.93 6.09 3.82
C ASN A 111 -36.63 6.77 3.33
N GLU A 112 -36.73 7.89 2.60
CA GLU A 112 -35.56 8.61 2.07
C GLU A 112 -34.73 9.23 3.21
N ALA A 113 -35.39 9.85 4.19
CA ALA A 113 -34.72 10.40 5.37
C ALA A 113 -33.97 9.32 6.19
N THR A 114 -34.45 8.08 6.17
CA THR A 114 -33.78 6.95 6.83
C THR A 114 -32.52 6.51 6.09
N VAL A 115 -32.51 6.59 4.74
CA VAL A 115 -31.39 6.11 3.92
C VAL A 115 -30.21 7.08 3.89
N VAL A 116 -30.44 8.40 3.91
CA VAL A 116 -29.33 9.39 3.88
C VAL A 116 -28.72 9.71 5.26
N ALA A 117 -29.36 9.27 6.35
CA ALA A 117 -28.90 9.56 7.72
C ALA A 117 -27.42 9.22 8.02
N PRO A 118 -26.81 8.13 7.49
CA PRO A 118 -25.39 7.83 7.71
C PRO A 118 -24.43 8.90 7.15
N LEU A 119 -24.82 9.61 6.08
CA LEU A 119 -24.05 10.75 5.56
C LEU A 119 -24.20 11.99 6.45
N GLU A 120 -25.39 12.20 7.03
CA GLU A 120 -25.55 13.25 8.05
C GLU A 120 -24.74 12.95 9.32
N GLU A 121 -24.63 11.69 9.74
CA GLU A 121 -23.73 11.29 10.84
C GLU A 121 -22.27 11.59 10.52
N LEU A 122 -21.82 11.27 9.29
CA LEU A 122 -20.47 11.57 8.83
C LEU A 122 -20.20 13.08 8.85
N VAL A 123 -21.14 13.90 8.37
CA VAL A 123 -21.09 15.37 8.48
C VAL A 123 -21.02 15.82 9.95
N LYS A 124 -21.84 15.25 10.83
CA LYS A 124 -21.90 15.62 12.26
C LYS A 124 -20.64 15.19 13.04
N ARG A 125 -19.95 14.13 12.59
CA ARG A 125 -18.72 13.59 13.17
C ARG A 125 -17.46 14.32 12.70
N LEU A 126 -17.35 14.62 11.39
CA LEU A 126 -16.13 15.15 10.79
C LEU A 126 -16.08 16.69 10.74
N LEU A 127 -17.23 17.37 10.62
CA LEU A 127 -17.27 18.80 10.28
C LEU A 127 -17.70 19.68 11.48
N PRO A 128 -17.29 20.95 11.55
CA PRO A 128 -17.75 21.89 12.57
C PRO A 128 -19.27 22.12 12.56
N LYS A 129 -19.83 22.52 13.70
CA LYS A 129 -21.29 22.72 13.91
C LYS A 129 -21.97 23.61 12.86
N ALA A 130 -21.26 24.58 12.26
CA ALA A 130 -21.78 25.44 11.19
C ALA A 130 -22.19 24.65 9.93
N TYR A 131 -21.61 23.48 9.70
CA TYR A 131 -21.90 22.61 8.56
C TYR A 131 -23.00 21.57 8.83
N HIS A 132 -23.37 21.33 10.09
CA HIS A 132 -24.27 20.23 10.50
C HIS A 132 -25.68 20.31 9.90
N THR A 133 -26.12 21.50 9.51
CA THR A 133 -27.40 21.74 8.81
C THR A 133 -27.20 22.49 7.48
N HIS A 134 -25.98 22.53 6.95
CA HIS A 134 -25.68 23.24 5.70
C HIS A 134 -25.98 22.37 4.46
N PHE A 135 -25.86 21.06 4.58
CA PHE A 135 -26.09 20.12 3.49
C PHE A 135 -27.52 19.56 3.48
N GLN A 136 -28.06 19.32 2.29
CA GLN A 136 -29.30 18.56 2.07
C GLN A 136 -29.01 17.43 1.08
N PHE A 137 -29.04 16.20 1.56
CA PHE A 137 -28.82 15.00 0.74
C PHE A 137 -30.14 14.49 0.17
N THR A 138 -30.15 14.01 -1.07
CA THR A 138 -31.38 13.53 -1.74
C THR A 138 -31.05 12.47 -2.79
N LEU A 139 -31.79 11.35 -2.80
CA LEU A 139 -31.56 10.27 -3.75
C LEU A 139 -32.38 10.48 -5.02
N ARG A 140 -31.70 10.46 -6.17
CA ARG A 140 -32.26 10.81 -7.48
C ARG A 140 -31.85 9.81 -8.55
N LEU A 141 -32.58 8.71 -8.59
CA LEU A 141 -32.41 7.64 -9.60
C LEU A 141 -32.55 8.12 -11.06
N GLN A 142 -33.10 9.34 -11.30
CA GLN A 142 -33.29 9.94 -12.62
C GLN A 142 -32.23 11.00 -12.98
N LEU A 143 -31.12 11.12 -12.23
CA LEU A 143 -29.97 11.95 -12.66
C LEU A 143 -29.32 11.42 -13.94
N THR A 144 -29.45 10.13 -14.21
CA THR A 144 -29.11 9.49 -15.49
C THR A 144 -30.39 9.30 -16.31
N THR A 145 -30.32 9.53 -17.63
CA THR A 145 -31.44 9.23 -18.52
C THR A 145 -31.52 7.73 -18.78
N ASN A 146 -32.73 7.20 -19.03
CA ASN A 146 -32.92 5.79 -19.44
C ASN A 146 -32.17 5.41 -20.75
N SER A 147 -31.65 6.40 -21.47
CA SER A 147 -30.83 6.29 -22.69
C SER A 147 -29.31 6.38 -22.44
N ALA A 148 -28.87 6.65 -21.21
CA ALA A 148 -27.45 6.83 -20.86
C ALA A 148 -26.73 5.48 -20.73
N ILE A 149 -26.28 4.93 -21.86
CA ILE A 149 -25.48 3.71 -21.88
C ILE A 149 -24.12 3.97 -21.19
N ASN A 150 -23.82 3.22 -20.14
CA ASN A 150 -22.58 3.24 -19.36
C ASN A 150 -22.33 4.46 -18.45
N ILE A 151 -23.37 5.14 -17.95
CA ILE A 151 -23.23 6.00 -16.77
C ILE A 151 -23.75 5.26 -15.53
N TYR A 152 -22.94 5.24 -14.47
CA TYR A 152 -23.24 4.58 -13.20
C TYR A 152 -23.49 5.63 -12.11
N ASP A 153 -22.66 5.65 -11.07
CA ASP A 153 -22.80 6.61 -9.99
C ASP A 153 -22.63 8.06 -10.48
N THR A 154 -23.64 8.89 -10.23
CA THR A 154 -23.71 10.30 -10.66
C THR A 154 -24.15 11.16 -9.48
N TYR A 155 -23.49 12.30 -9.32
CA TYR A 155 -23.87 13.33 -8.33
C TYR A 155 -23.99 14.71 -8.95
N ARG A 156 -24.78 15.55 -8.28
CA ARG A 156 -24.94 16.97 -8.54
C ARG A 156 -24.92 17.74 -7.23
N LEU A 157 -24.19 18.86 -7.18
CA LEU A 157 -24.20 19.77 -6.03
C LEU A 157 -24.52 21.21 -6.48
N PHE A 158 -25.42 21.89 -5.78
CA PHE A 158 -25.88 23.26 -6.10
C PHE A 158 -26.48 23.96 -4.87
N ASN A 159 -26.81 25.25 -4.99
CA ASN A 159 -27.26 26.06 -3.86
C ASN A 159 -28.79 26.17 -3.79
N SER A 160 -29.40 25.91 -2.63
CA SER A 160 -30.86 26.04 -2.42
C SER A 160 -31.36 27.46 -2.71
N ASN A 161 -32.56 27.61 -3.29
CA ASN A 161 -33.16 28.94 -3.48
C ASN A 161 -33.38 29.70 -2.15
N SER A 162 -33.20 31.02 -2.17
CA SER A 162 -33.34 31.87 -0.98
C SER A 162 -34.82 32.02 -0.57
N ASN A 163 -35.23 31.23 0.43
CA ASN A 163 -36.63 31.12 0.88
C ASN A 163 -36.86 31.55 2.35
N SER A 164 -35.90 32.24 3.00
CA SER A 164 -36.09 32.66 4.40
C SER A 164 -37.08 33.81 4.54
N LYS A 165 -38.31 33.48 4.95
CA LYS A 165 -39.32 34.41 5.53
C LYS A 165 -38.83 35.17 6.78
N ASN A 166 -37.72 34.76 7.38
CA ASN A 166 -37.24 35.24 8.68
C ASN A 166 -35.98 36.13 8.51
N PRO A 167 -36.00 37.41 8.93
CA PRO A 167 -34.87 38.32 8.76
C PRO A 167 -33.59 37.88 9.50
N ALA A 168 -33.70 37.07 10.56
CA ALA A 168 -32.53 36.50 11.25
C ALA A 168 -31.72 35.51 10.39
N ASN A 169 -32.36 34.87 9.40
CA ASN A 169 -31.77 33.85 8.54
C ASN A 169 -31.76 34.27 7.04
N ALA A 170 -31.91 35.58 6.75
CA ALA A 170 -32.02 36.12 5.39
C ALA A 170 -30.65 36.17 4.67
N GLY A 171 -30.06 35.00 4.40
CA GLY A 171 -28.80 34.85 3.68
C GLY A 171 -28.26 33.42 3.59
N ALA A 172 -28.65 32.54 4.52
CA ALA A 172 -28.20 31.15 4.52
C ALA A 172 -28.90 30.32 3.42
N ARG A 173 -28.22 30.11 2.28
CA ARG A 173 -28.54 29.02 1.33
C ARG A 173 -27.89 27.73 1.84
N ALA A 174 -28.61 26.62 1.77
CA ALA A 174 -28.05 25.28 1.95
C ALA A 174 -27.41 24.79 0.65
N VAL A 175 -26.45 23.86 0.76
CA VAL A 175 -25.92 23.12 -0.40
C VAL A 175 -26.70 21.82 -0.55
N ILE A 176 -27.43 21.72 -1.66
CA ILE A 176 -28.17 20.51 -2.04
C ILE A 176 -27.19 19.60 -2.77
N ILE A 177 -27.13 18.34 -2.35
CA ILE A 177 -26.34 17.28 -2.97
C ILE A 177 -27.32 16.18 -3.38
N GLU A 178 -27.56 16.06 -4.69
CA GLU A 178 -28.37 15.01 -5.30
C GLU A 178 -27.45 13.89 -5.83
N GLY A 179 -27.84 12.63 -5.69
CA GLY A 179 -27.04 11.49 -6.16
C GLY A 179 -27.85 10.24 -6.40
N VAL A 180 -27.37 9.32 -7.25
CA VAL A 180 -28.06 8.04 -7.53
C VAL A 180 -27.85 6.99 -6.43
N THR A 181 -26.78 7.12 -5.64
CA THR A 181 -26.37 6.22 -4.53
C THR A 181 -25.71 7.01 -3.40
N LEU A 182 -25.53 6.36 -2.23
CA LEU A 182 -24.82 6.97 -1.10
C LEU A 182 -23.36 7.30 -1.43
N SER A 183 -22.65 6.45 -2.18
CA SER A 183 -21.26 6.72 -2.60
C SER A 183 -21.17 7.89 -3.59
N ALA A 184 -22.18 8.12 -4.42
CA ALA A 184 -22.28 9.34 -5.23
C ALA A 184 -22.48 10.59 -4.36
N LEU A 185 -23.34 10.52 -3.34
CA LEU A 185 -23.55 11.62 -2.39
C LEU A 185 -22.30 11.93 -1.55
N GLY A 186 -21.58 10.90 -1.11
CA GLY A 186 -20.28 11.02 -0.41
C GLY A 186 -19.20 11.67 -1.29
N ALA A 187 -19.10 11.25 -2.55
CA ALA A 187 -18.22 11.89 -3.54
C ALA A 187 -18.63 13.35 -3.83
N GLY A 188 -19.92 13.67 -3.82
CA GLY A 188 -20.44 15.04 -3.95
C GLY A 188 -20.11 15.93 -2.73
N LEU A 189 -20.15 15.38 -1.52
CA LEU A 189 -19.69 16.06 -0.30
C LEU A 189 -18.17 16.31 -0.35
N ASN A 190 -17.39 15.31 -0.75
CA ASN A 190 -15.95 15.44 -0.90
C ASN A 190 -15.57 16.43 -2.02
N HIS A 191 -16.35 16.49 -3.11
CA HIS A 191 -16.20 17.52 -4.14
C HIS A 191 -16.32 18.92 -3.54
N TYR A 192 -17.34 19.15 -2.72
CA TYR A 192 -17.54 20.43 -2.02
C TYR A 192 -16.34 20.76 -1.09
N LEU A 193 -15.88 19.78 -0.31
CA LEU A 193 -14.73 19.96 0.59
C LEU A 193 -13.43 20.27 -0.18
N LYS A 194 -13.06 19.43 -1.16
CA LYS A 194 -11.86 19.57 -2.00
C LYS A 194 -11.86 20.85 -2.83
N HIS A 195 -12.97 21.18 -3.50
CA HIS A 195 -12.99 22.19 -4.55
C HIS A 195 -13.60 23.53 -4.15
N VAL A 196 -14.55 23.56 -3.20
CA VAL A 196 -15.15 24.80 -2.68
C VAL A 196 -14.46 25.24 -1.39
N CYS A 197 -14.29 24.34 -0.41
CA CYS A 197 -13.66 24.68 0.87
C CYS A 197 -12.12 24.60 0.89
N LYS A 198 -11.50 23.94 -0.11
CA LYS A 198 -10.03 23.73 -0.19
C LYS A 198 -9.44 22.97 1.01
N VAL A 199 -10.14 21.93 1.45
CA VAL A 199 -9.69 21.01 2.51
C VAL A 199 -9.93 19.56 2.09
N GLU A 200 -9.21 18.62 2.68
CA GLU A 200 -9.39 17.18 2.44
C GLU A 200 -9.06 16.34 3.68
N MET A 201 -9.25 15.02 3.52
CA MET A 201 -8.99 13.97 4.50
C MET A 201 -8.02 12.97 3.87
N THR A 202 -6.87 12.72 4.51
CA THR A 202 -5.83 11.80 4.01
C THR A 202 -5.49 10.75 5.09
N TRP A 203 -4.40 9.99 4.96
CA TRP A 203 -3.84 9.24 6.10
C TRP A 203 -2.80 10.07 6.86
N SER A 204 -2.08 10.98 6.18
CA SER A 204 -1.11 11.91 6.78
C SER A 204 -1.70 13.02 7.66
N GLY A 205 -2.95 13.45 7.43
CA GLY A 205 -3.62 14.44 8.28
C GLY A 205 -4.89 15.05 7.67
N ASP A 206 -5.80 15.48 8.54
CA ASP A 206 -7.08 16.09 8.15
C ASP A 206 -7.03 17.62 8.26
N ARG A 207 -7.73 18.34 7.38
CA ARG A 207 -7.81 19.81 7.39
C ARG A 207 -9.22 20.37 7.65
N PHE A 208 -10.09 19.60 8.31
CA PHE A 208 -11.45 20.04 8.65
C PHE A 208 -11.51 21.06 9.80
N ASP A 209 -10.42 21.23 10.55
CA ASP A 209 -10.18 22.35 11.48
C ASP A 209 -10.10 23.71 10.76
N GLN A 210 -9.60 23.72 9.52
CA GLN A 210 -9.39 24.90 8.67
C GLN A 210 -10.57 25.20 7.74
N LEU A 211 -11.74 24.60 8.00
CA LEU A 211 -12.97 24.92 7.29
C LEU A 211 -13.43 26.38 7.56
N PRO A 212 -13.89 27.11 6.53
CA PRO A 212 -14.45 28.45 6.70
C PRO A 212 -15.54 28.51 7.78
N ALA A 213 -15.43 29.48 8.70
CA ALA A 213 -16.40 29.67 9.79
C ALA A 213 -17.84 29.96 9.32
N VAL A 214 -17.98 30.46 8.08
CA VAL A 214 -19.25 30.52 7.35
C VAL A 214 -19.12 29.63 6.11
N PRO A 215 -19.94 28.57 5.96
CA PRO A 215 -19.88 27.68 4.80
C PRO A 215 -20.02 28.42 3.45
N PRO A 216 -19.05 28.27 2.52
CA PRO A 216 -19.11 28.93 1.21
C PRO A 216 -20.18 28.30 0.30
N LEU A 217 -20.70 29.10 -0.63
CA LEU A 217 -21.64 28.64 -1.67
C LEU A 217 -20.89 27.92 -2.80
N VAL A 218 -21.57 26.97 -3.45
CA VAL A 218 -21.06 26.28 -4.66
C VAL A 218 -20.98 27.31 -5.81
N PRO A 219 -19.86 27.41 -6.54
CA PRO A 219 -19.75 28.30 -7.69
C PRO A 219 -20.55 27.79 -8.89
N THR A 220 -20.98 28.72 -9.75
CA THR A 220 -21.61 28.44 -11.05
C THR A 220 -20.57 27.87 -12.02
N GLU A 221 -20.74 26.64 -12.50
CA GLU A 221 -19.86 26.03 -13.52
C GLU A 221 -20.49 26.18 -14.92
N ALA A 222 -19.71 26.64 -15.90
CA ALA A 222 -20.10 26.76 -17.32
C ALA A 222 -21.46 27.45 -17.61
N GLY A 223 -21.95 28.29 -16.69
CA GLY A 223 -23.23 29.02 -16.83
C GLY A 223 -24.43 28.37 -16.12
N VAL A 224 -24.24 27.32 -15.31
CA VAL A 224 -25.31 26.67 -14.52
C VAL A 224 -25.03 26.75 -13.01
N ASP A 225 -26.08 26.95 -12.19
CA ASP A 225 -25.99 26.88 -10.71
C ASP A 225 -25.67 25.43 -10.30
N GLY A 226 -24.43 25.22 -9.86
CA GLY A 226 -23.90 23.95 -9.40
C GLY A 226 -22.98 23.22 -10.38
N VAL A 227 -22.66 21.99 -9.99
CA VAL A 227 -21.71 21.07 -10.63
C VAL A 227 -22.38 19.70 -10.77
N VAL A 228 -22.13 18.99 -11.89
CA VAL A 228 -22.53 17.59 -12.10
C VAL A 228 -21.28 16.78 -12.44
N ARG A 229 -21.14 15.57 -11.87
CA ARG A 229 -20.10 14.60 -12.24
C ARG A 229 -20.66 13.18 -12.25
N ALA A 230 -20.09 12.34 -13.10
CA ALA A 230 -20.53 10.98 -13.37
C ALA A 230 -19.35 10.01 -13.38
N SER A 231 -19.58 8.80 -12.89
CA SER A 231 -18.60 7.71 -12.85
C SER A 231 -18.76 6.80 -14.07
N PHE A 232 -17.65 6.57 -14.79
CA PHE A 232 -17.65 5.67 -15.96
C PHE A 232 -17.53 4.18 -15.59
N VAL A 233 -17.26 3.84 -14.32
CA VAL A 233 -17.27 2.45 -13.81
C VAL A 233 -18.31 2.27 -12.69
N PRO A 234 -19.03 1.13 -12.63
CA PRO A 234 -19.93 0.84 -11.53
C PRO A 234 -19.18 0.66 -10.21
N TRP A 235 -17.98 0.09 -10.21
CA TRP A 235 -17.23 -0.21 -9.00
C TRP A 235 -15.99 0.70 -8.83
N ARG A 236 -15.90 1.38 -7.69
CA ARG A 236 -14.62 1.91 -7.17
C ARG A 236 -14.24 1.09 -5.95
N TYR A 237 -13.07 0.45 -6.00
CA TYR A 237 -12.72 -0.62 -5.06
C TYR A 237 -11.36 -0.46 -4.39
N TYR A 238 -11.26 -1.10 -3.22
CA TYR A 238 -10.13 -1.08 -2.29
C TYR A 238 -10.26 -2.41 -1.51
N MET A 239 -9.27 -3.28 -1.32
CA MET A 239 -7.85 -3.05 -1.02
C MET A 239 -7.02 -4.22 -1.59
N ASN A 240 -5.75 -4.36 -1.24
CA ASN A 240 -5.07 -5.65 -1.37
C ASN A 240 -5.49 -6.59 -0.24
N VAL A 241 -5.32 -7.90 -0.41
CA VAL A 241 -5.46 -8.84 0.69
C VAL A 241 -4.34 -8.69 1.73
N VAL A 242 -3.13 -8.30 1.33
CA VAL A 242 -1.98 -8.17 2.24
C VAL A 242 -1.94 -6.85 3.02
N THR A 243 -2.75 -5.84 2.65
CA THR A 243 -2.89 -4.59 3.43
C THR A 243 -3.45 -4.87 4.83
N PHE A 244 -4.23 -5.95 4.98
CA PHE A 244 -4.67 -6.48 6.28
C PHE A 244 -3.52 -7.00 7.17
N GLY A 245 -2.36 -7.29 6.58
CA GLY A 245 -1.12 -7.60 7.30
C GLY A 245 -0.25 -6.36 7.51
N TYR A 246 0.18 -5.70 6.43
CA TYR A 246 1.18 -4.61 6.49
C TYR A 246 0.63 -3.26 6.96
N SER A 247 -0.67 -3.14 7.24
CA SER A 247 -1.26 -1.90 7.76
C SER A 247 -2.36 -2.14 8.80
N PHE A 248 -3.31 -3.05 8.57
CA PHE A 248 -4.53 -3.12 9.41
C PHE A 248 -4.47 -4.13 10.56
N ALA A 249 -3.38 -4.91 10.69
CA ALA A 249 -3.32 -6.10 11.56
C ALA A 249 -3.62 -5.83 13.04
N PHE A 250 -3.49 -4.59 13.49
CA PHE A 250 -3.66 -4.17 14.89
C PHE A 250 -4.64 -2.99 15.07
N TRP A 251 -5.37 -2.62 14.02
CA TRP A 251 -6.30 -1.48 14.04
C TRP A 251 -7.49 -1.71 14.97
N ASP A 252 -7.93 -0.63 15.62
CA ASP A 252 -9.15 -0.59 16.41
C ASP A 252 -10.36 -0.06 15.61
N TRP A 253 -11.52 0.03 16.27
CA TRP A 253 -12.73 0.57 15.64
C TRP A 253 -12.62 2.05 15.27
N ASN A 254 -11.85 2.86 16.02
CA ASN A 254 -11.69 4.29 15.69
C ASN A 254 -10.92 4.46 14.38
N ARG A 255 -9.85 3.69 14.18
CA ARG A 255 -9.07 3.71 12.93
C ARG A 255 -9.87 3.13 11.76
N TRP A 256 -10.65 2.07 11.96
CA TRP A 256 -11.54 1.52 10.93
C TRP A 256 -12.72 2.43 10.56
N GLN A 257 -13.34 3.10 11.54
CA GLN A 257 -14.39 4.10 11.27
C GLN A 257 -13.85 5.25 10.43
N ARG A 258 -12.63 5.73 10.73
CA ARG A 258 -11.95 6.76 9.95
C ARG A 258 -11.67 6.31 8.51
N GLU A 259 -11.30 5.04 8.30
CA GLU A 259 -11.08 4.52 6.94
C GLU A 259 -12.39 4.41 6.15
N LEU A 260 -13.46 3.92 6.77
CA LEU A 260 -14.78 3.82 6.14
C LEU A 260 -15.36 5.19 5.77
N ASP A 261 -15.09 6.22 6.57
CA ASP A 261 -15.45 7.60 6.27
C ASP A 261 -14.64 8.16 5.09
N TRP A 262 -13.33 7.90 5.04
CA TRP A 262 -12.47 8.26 3.91
C TRP A 262 -12.87 7.55 2.61
N MET A 263 -13.27 6.27 2.70
CA MET A 263 -13.79 5.48 1.60
C MET A 263 -15.10 6.06 1.05
N MET A 264 -16.04 6.42 1.93
CA MET A 264 -17.31 7.05 1.56
C MET A 264 -17.08 8.42 0.89
N LEU A 265 -16.21 9.27 1.45
CA LEU A 265 -15.84 10.54 0.83
C LEU A 265 -15.21 10.35 -0.55
N ASN A 266 -14.35 9.35 -0.76
CA ASN A 266 -13.78 9.08 -2.08
C ASN A 266 -14.72 8.29 -3.02
N GLY A 267 -15.96 8.01 -2.61
CA GLY A 267 -16.94 7.32 -3.43
C GLY A 267 -16.60 5.86 -3.73
N ILE A 268 -15.79 5.23 -2.88
CA ILE A 268 -15.55 3.78 -2.89
C ILE A 268 -16.85 3.09 -2.51
N ASN A 269 -17.26 2.09 -3.29
CA ASN A 269 -18.55 1.41 -3.15
C ASN A 269 -18.45 -0.12 -3.18
N MET A 270 -17.22 -0.66 -3.21
CA MET A 270 -16.91 -2.08 -3.03
C MET A 270 -15.61 -2.21 -2.23
N ALA A 271 -15.55 -3.09 -1.23
CA ALA A 271 -14.30 -3.31 -0.50
C ALA A 271 -14.13 -4.69 0.14
N LEU A 272 -12.86 -5.12 0.32
CA LEU A 272 -12.51 -6.34 1.06
C LEU A 272 -12.95 -6.26 2.53
N ALA A 273 -13.59 -7.32 3.02
CA ALA A 273 -14.14 -7.41 4.37
C ALA A 273 -13.61 -8.65 5.11
N MET A 274 -12.33 -8.60 5.53
CA MET A 274 -11.58 -9.77 6.02
C MET A 274 -11.06 -9.67 7.47
N VAL A 275 -11.56 -8.74 8.29
CA VAL A 275 -11.21 -8.75 9.73
C VAL A 275 -11.90 -9.94 10.38
N GLY A 276 -11.25 -10.59 11.37
CA GLY A 276 -11.85 -11.71 12.11
C GLY A 276 -12.20 -12.98 11.30
N GLN A 277 -11.71 -13.12 10.05
CA GLN A 277 -11.97 -14.30 9.21
C GLN A 277 -11.63 -15.62 9.93
N GLU A 278 -10.57 -15.60 10.73
CA GLU A 278 -10.06 -16.74 11.50
C GLU A 278 -11.08 -17.26 12.52
N HIS A 279 -12.02 -16.43 12.97
CA HIS A 279 -13.14 -16.87 13.81
C HIS A 279 -14.06 -17.81 13.01
N VAL A 280 -14.47 -17.39 11.81
CA VAL A 280 -15.34 -18.18 10.92
C VAL A 280 -14.63 -19.47 10.50
N VAL A 281 -13.34 -19.39 10.17
CA VAL A 281 -12.50 -20.54 9.82
C VAL A 281 -12.37 -21.53 10.98
N ARG A 282 -12.11 -21.04 12.20
CA ARG A 282 -12.07 -21.89 13.40
C ARG A 282 -13.43 -22.52 13.68
N LYS A 283 -14.53 -21.74 13.64
CA LYS A 283 -15.90 -22.25 13.86
C LYS A 283 -16.30 -23.29 12.82
N PHE A 284 -15.91 -23.09 11.57
CA PHE A 284 -16.12 -24.04 10.49
C PHE A 284 -15.43 -25.38 10.78
N TYR A 285 -14.18 -25.37 11.21
CA TYR A 285 -13.43 -26.60 11.52
C TYR A 285 -13.82 -27.24 12.87
N GLU A 286 -14.23 -26.45 13.88
CA GLU A 286 -14.91 -26.95 15.09
C GLU A 286 -16.18 -27.74 14.68
N ASN A 287 -16.95 -27.24 13.70
CA ASN A 287 -18.14 -27.94 13.17
C ASN A 287 -17.82 -29.19 12.33
N GLN A 288 -16.63 -29.30 11.72
CA GLN A 288 -16.13 -30.56 11.12
C GLN A 288 -15.54 -31.52 12.17
N GLY A 289 -15.67 -31.21 13.46
CA GLY A 289 -15.21 -32.06 14.56
C GLY A 289 -13.70 -32.07 14.77
N LEU A 290 -12.98 -31.04 14.32
CA LEU A 290 -11.60 -30.78 14.73
C LEU A 290 -11.57 -30.02 16.07
N SER A 291 -10.58 -30.32 16.93
CA SER A 291 -10.35 -29.56 18.16
C SER A 291 -9.64 -28.23 17.87
N ARG A 292 -9.58 -27.34 18.86
CA ARG A 292 -8.77 -26.10 18.77
C ARG A 292 -7.26 -26.38 18.64
N GLU A 293 -6.80 -27.55 19.08
CA GLU A 293 -5.40 -27.98 18.91
C GLU A 293 -5.14 -28.41 17.46
N ASP A 294 -6.05 -29.20 16.86
CA ASP A 294 -6.02 -29.62 15.45
C ASP A 294 -6.13 -28.45 14.43
N ILE A 295 -6.49 -27.25 14.89
CA ILE A 295 -6.63 -26.02 14.10
C ILE A 295 -5.47 -25.03 14.38
N GLY A 296 -4.85 -25.10 15.56
CA GLY A 296 -3.86 -24.12 16.01
C GLY A 296 -2.55 -24.12 15.20
N ASP A 297 -2.20 -25.24 14.56
CA ASP A 297 -1.02 -25.36 13.72
C ASP A 297 -1.24 -24.92 12.25
N PHE A 298 -2.49 -24.60 11.90
CA PHE A 298 -2.92 -24.12 10.58
C PHE A 298 -3.01 -22.59 10.53
N LEU A 299 -3.58 -21.95 11.56
CA LEU A 299 -3.79 -20.50 11.60
C LEU A 299 -2.47 -19.70 11.64
N GLY A 300 -2.41 -18.59 10.89
CA GLY A 300 -1.26 -17.69 10.87
C GLY A 300 -1.17 -16.80 12.10
N GLY A 301 0.01 -16.21 12.36
CA GLY A 301 0.10 -15.11 13.32
C GLY A 301 -0.55 -13.83 12.78
N PRO A 302 -1.11 -12.92 13.61
CA PRO A 302 -1.93 -11.78 13.18
C PRO A 302 -1.38 -10.97 12.00
N ALA A 303 -0.13 -10.52 12.08
CA ALA A 303 0.51 -9.74 11.02
C ALA A 303 0.74 -10.53 9.71
N PHE A 304 0.56 -11.86 9.74
CA PHE A 304 0.84 -12.81 8.66
C PHE A 304 -0.41 -13.55 8.14
N MET A 305 -1.58 -13.29 8.70
CA MET A 305 -2.83 -13.95 8.31
C MET A 305 -3.16 -13.86 6.80
N PRO A 306 -2.88 -12.77 6.05
CA PRO A 306 -3.10 -12.73 4.59
C PRO A 306 -2.48 -13.89 3.81
N TRP A 307 -1.21 -14.24 4.08
CA TRP A 307 -0.54 -15.34 3.38
C TRP A 307 -1.02 -16.71 3.84
N GLN A 308 -1.60 -16.83 5.04
CA GLN A 308 -2.27 -18.05 5.46
C GLN A 308 -3.65 -18.20 4.80
N ARG A 309 -4.40 -17.10 4.66
CA ARG A 309 -5.70 -17.08 3.93
C ARG A 309 -5.50 -17.48 2.47
N MET A 310 -4.45 -16.97 1.83
CA MET A 310 -4.06 -17.33 0.46
C MET A 310 -3.40 -18.71 0.32
N GLY A 311 -3.18 -19.46 1.40
CA GLY A 311 -2.59 -20.81 1.35
C GLY A 311 -1.08 -20.86 1.12
N ASN A 312 -0.39 -19.71 1.06
CA ASN A 312 1.07 -19.63 0.95
C ASN A 312 1.76 -20.21 2.20
N ILE A 313 1.21 -19.95 3.39
CA ILE A 313 1.77 -20.37 4.69
C ILE A 313 0.74 -20.99 5.64
N GLN A 314 1.21 -21.64 6.71
CA GLN A 314 0.40 -22.20 7.79
C GLN A 314 1.14 -22.18 9.14
N GLY A 315 0.39 -21.93 10.21
CA GLY A 315 0.88 -21.88 11.59
C GLY A 315 1.52 -20.55 12.00
N ALA A 316 1.58 -20.28 13.31
CA ALA A 316 2.25 -19.11 13.89
C ALA A 316 3.74 -19.38 14.16
N TRP A 317 4.59 -18.35 13.97
CA TRP A 317 6.06 -18.48 13.92
C TRP A 317 6.77 -17.95 15.18
N ALA A 318 6.03 -17.90 16.28
CA ALA A 318 6.50 -17.56 17.61
C ALA A 318 6.16 -18.70 18.58
N LEU A 319 6.83 -18.74 19.73
CA LEU A 319 6.45 -19.62 20.84
C LEU A 319 5.17 -19.08 21.50
N GLN A 320 4.06 -19.79 21.39
CA GLN A 320 2.83 -19.43 22.09
C GLN A 320 2.17 -20.64 22.76
N GLU A 321 2.54 -20.87 24.02
CA GLU A 321 2.02 -21.94 24.90
C GLU A 321 0.59 -21.66 25.42
N SER A 322 -0.08 -20.62 24.93
CA SER A 322 -1.34 -20.10 25.48
C SER A 322 -2.37 -19.86 24.38
N THR A 323 -3.02 -20.94 23.95
CA THR A 323 -4.07 -20.91 22.91
C THR A 323 -5.32 -20.12 23.31
N THR A 324 -5.60 -19.92 24.61
CA THR A 324 -6.79 -19.19 25.09
C THR A 324 -6.83 -17.75 24.57
N TYR A 325 -5.80 -16.94 24.86
CA TYR A 325 -5.77 -15.53 24.43
C TYR A 325 -5.72 -15.36 22.91
N ASN A 326 -5.19 -16.36 22.17
CA ASN A 326 -5.25 -16.38 20.71
C ASN A 326 -6.72 -16.46 20.24
N ASN A 327 -7.52 -17.32 20.88
CA ASN A 327 -8.95 -17.39 20.63
C ASN A 327 -9.70 -16.12 21.07
N ASP A 328 -9.37 -15.55 22.23
CA ASP A 328 -10.01 -14.31 22.72
C ASP A 328 -9.73 -13.11 21.80
N TRP A 329 -8.52 -13.02 21.23
CA TRP A 329 -8.17 -12.01 20.23
C TRP A 329 -8.92 -12.25 18.92
N ILE A 330 -8.96 -13.48 18.40
CA ILE A 330 -9.76 -13.84 17.21
C ILE A 330 -11.24 -13.47 17.41
N ASP A 331 -11.78 -13.65 18.62
CA ASP A 331 -13.17 -13.30 18.95
C ASP A 331 -13.38 -11.78 19.02
N SER A 332 -12.39 -11.01 19.49
CA SER A 332 -12.41 -9.54 19.41
C SER A 332 -12.35 -9.02 17.97
N GLN A 333 -11.59 -9.68 17.09
CA GLN A 333 -11.51 -9.31 15.67
C GLN A 333 -12.82 -9.61 14.93
N TRP A 334 -13.54 -10.66 15.30
CA TRP A 334 -14.89 -10.90 14.79
C TRP A 334 -15.88 -9.80 15.22
N ALA A 335 -15.85 -9.38 16.49
CA ALA A 335 -16.69 -8.27 16.97
C ALA A 335 -16.37 -6.93 16.26
N LEU A 336 -15.08 -6.67 15.97
CA LEU A 336 -14.65 -5.53 15.15
C LEU A 336 -15.18 -5.62 13.70
N GLN A 337 -15.12 -6.81 13.10
CA GLN A 337 -15.67 -7.08 11.77
C GLN A 337 -17.20 -6.87 11.71
N GLY A 338 -17.94 -7.17 12.79
CA GLY A 338 -19.37 -6.83 12.92
C GLY A 338 -19.62 -5.32 12.78
N LEU A 339 -18.86 -4.49 13.50
CA LEU A 339 -18.96 -3.02 13.41
C LEU A 339 -18.58 -2.48 12.02
N ILE A 340 -17.53 -3.03 11.40
CA ILE A 340 -17.11 -2.70 10.03
C ILE A 340 -18.25 -2.99 9.06
N MET A 341 -18.82 -4.20 9.10
CA MET A 341 -19.88 -4.63 8.19
C MET A 341 -21.20 -3.87 8.38
N GLN A 342 -21.58 -3.56 9.63
CA GLN A 342 -22.73 -2.68 9.90
C GLN A 342 -22.55 -1.29 9.29
N ARG A 343 -21.35 -0.69 9.39
CA ARG A 343 -21.05 0.63 8.77
C ARG A 343 -20.94 0.54 7.25
N MET A 344 -20.38 -0.54 6.68
CA MET A 344 -20.39 -0.78 5.23
C MET A 344 -21.82 -0.88 4.68
N GLN A 345 -22.70 -1.64 5.36
CA GLN A 345 -24.12 -1.73 5.01
C GLN A 345 -24.82 -0.37 5.11
N ALA A 346 -24.60 0.39 6.19
CA ALA A 346 -25.14 1.74 6.34
C ALA A 346 -24.65 2.73 5.26
N PHE A 347 -23.46 2.52 4.73
CA PHE A 347 -22.88 3.29 3.61
C PHE A 347 -23.19 2.70 2.23
N ASN A 348 -23.89 1.56 2.15
CA ASN A 348 -24.12 0.76 0.93
C ASN A 348 -22.81 0.47 0.16
N ILE A 349 -21.73 0.18 0.90
CA ILE A 349 -20.45 -0.30 0.36
C ILE A 349 -20.53 -1.82 0.28
N THR A 350 -20.31 -2.36 -0.91
CA THR A 350 -20.41 -3.79 -1.23
C THR A 350 -19.24 -4.55 -0.60
N PRO A 351 -19.47 -5.49 0.34
CA PRO A 351 -18.39 -6.29 0.89
C PRO A 351 -17.97 -7.39 -0.10
N ILE A 352 -16.66 -7.47 -0.36
CA ILE A 352 -16.01 -8.66 -0.95
C ILE A 352 -15.63 -9.55 0.23
N MET A 353 -16.34 -10.66 0.36
CA MET A 353 -16.33 -11.54 1.52
C MET A 353 -15.29 -12.67 1.35
N PRO A 354 -14.50 -13.05 2.36
CA PRO A 354 -13.61 -14.21 2.24
C PRO A 354 -14.43 -15.51 2.17
N SER A 355 -14.06 -16.45 1.31
CA SER A 355 -14.75 -17.75 1.15
C SER A 355 -13.87 -18.96 1.50
N PHE A 356 -14.41 -20.17 1.37
CA PHE A 356 -13.64 -21.42 1.55
C PHE A 356 -12.69 -21.65 0.38
N GLN A 357 -11.41 -21.35 0.59
CA GLN A 357 -10.36 -21.40 -0.44
C GLN A 357 -9.97 -22.83 -0.88
N GLY A 358 -10.39 -23.86 -0.14
CA GLY A 358 -9.89 -25.23 -0.29
C GLY A 358 -8.63 -25.54 0.52
N PHE A 359 -8.02 -24.57 1.21
CA PHE A 359 -6.91 -24.79 2.14
C PHE A 359 -7.42 -25.21 3.53
N VAL A 360 -6.87 -26.30 4.07
CA VAL A 360 -7.41 -27.01 5.24
C VAL A 360 -6.32 -27.37 6.26
N PRO A 361 -6.66 -27.50 7.56
CA PRO A 361 -5.75 -28.01 8.59
C PRO A 361 -5.22 -29.40 8.25
N ARG A 362 -4.00 -29.69 8.69
CA ARG A 362 -3.30 -30.98 8.47
C ARG A 362 -4.11 -32.19 8.95
N LYS A 363 -5.05 -31.96 9.87
CA LYS A 363 -5.93 -32.96 10.51
C LYS A 363 -7.27 -33.21 9.81
N LEU A 364 -7.71 -32.35 8.89
CA LEU A 364 -8.99 -32.57 8.19
C LEU A 364 -9.04 -33.88 7.35
N PRO A 365 -7.95 -34.34 6.69
CA PRO A 365 -7.96 -35.61 5.96
C PRO A 365 -8.31 -36.84 6.81
N GLU A 366 -8.00 -36.83 8.11
CA GLU A 366 -8.35 -37.92 9.04
C GLU A 366 -9.87 -38.07 9.23
N LYS A 367 -10.67 -37.05 8.87
CA LYS A 367 -12.14 -37.07 8.88
C LYS A 367 -12.76 -37.59 7.57
N TYR A 368 -12.03 -37.52 6.46
CA TYR A 368 -12.53 -37.82 5.11
C TYR A 368 -11.56 -38.71 4.33
N PRO A 369 -11.31 -39.96 4.78
CA PRO A 369 -10.31 -40.85 4.19
C PRO A 369 -10.57 -41.21 2.71
N ASP A 370 -11.83 -41.13 2.26
CA ASP A 370 -12.25 -41.41 0.88
C ASP A 370 -12.08 -40.21 -0.07
N SER A 371 -11.70 -39.02 0.42
CA SER A 371 -11.55 -37.79 -0.38
C SER A 371 -10.08 -37.48 -0.65
N LYS A 372 -9.76 -36.99 -1.86
CA LYS A 372 -8.37 -36.77 -2.27
C LYS A 372 -7.89 -35.37 -1.87
N PHE A 373 -7.01 -35.33 -0.88
CA PHE A 373 -6.24 -34.13 -0.53
C PHE A 373 -4.89 -34.09 -1.26
N VAL A 374 -4.38 -32.88 -1.45
CA VAL A 374 -3.05 -32.58 -2.02
C VAL A 374 -2.31 -31.59 -1.11
N PHE A 375 -1.02 -31.35 -1.40
CA PHE A 375 -0.27 -30.25 -0.80
C PHE A 375 -0.07 -29.14 -1.82
N ALA A 376 -0.19 -27.89 -1.37
CA ALA A 376 0.23 -26.73 -2.14
C ALA A 376 1.76 -26.71 -2.38
N SER A 377 2.23 -25.86 -3.28
CA SER A 377 3.66 -25.67 -3.54
C SER A 377 4.43 -25.15 -2.32
N ASN A 378 5.75 -25.37 -2.30
CA ASN A 378 6.64 -24.86 -1.26
C ASN A 378 6.96 -23.38 -1.47
N TRP A 379 6.03 -22.49 -1.08
CA TRP A 379 6.18 -21.04 -1.29
C TRP A 379 7.38 -20.48 -0.51
N ASN A 380 8.21 -19.68 -1.19
CA ASN A 380 9.47 -19.09 -0.70
C ASN A 380 10.32 -20.02 0.19
N GLU A 381 10.41 -21.29 -0.21
CA GLU A 381 11.16 -22.37 0.46
C GLU A 381 10.78 -22.68 1.93
N MET A 382 9.71 -22.07 2.45
CA MET A 382 9.28 -22.06 3.86
C MET A 382 9.01 -23.44 4.52
N GLY A 383 9.03 -24.53 3.76
CA GLY A 383 9.13 -25.89 4.27
C GLY A 383 7.89 -26.34 5.03
N LYS A 384 8.03 -26.61 6.33
CA LYS A 384 6.91 -27.05 7.19
C LYS A 384 5.85 -25.95 7.41
N PHE A 385 6.24 -24.69 7.22
CA PHE A 385 5.38 -23.51 7.37
C PHE A 385 4.68 -23.12 6.06
N SER A 386 4.93 -23.85 4.95
CA SER A 386 4.17 -23.79 3.70
C SER A 386 3.67 -25.20 3.37
N LYS A 387 3.44 -25.53 2.09
CA LYS A 387 2.85 -26.81 1.63
C LYS A 387 1.53 -27.10 2.33
N VAL A 388 0.65 -26.10 2.36
CA VAL A 388 -0.66 -26.18 3.03
C VAL A 388 -1.47 -27.33 2.44
N THR A 389 -2.12 -28.12 3.30
CA THR A 389 -3.01 -29.20 2.84
C THR A 389 -4.21 -28.58 2.15
N SER A 390 -4.61 -29.15 1.02
CA SER A 390 -5.65 -28.59 0.16
C SER A 390 -6.57 -29.68 -0.41
N ILE A 391 -7.84 -29.35 -0.58
CA ILE A 391 -8.81 -30.14 -1.33
C ILE A 391 -9.12 -29.41 -2.65
N LEU A 392 -9.06 -30.13 -3.77
CA LEU A 392 -9.25 -29.54 -5.10
C LEU A 392 -10.75 -29.31 -5.41
N PRO A 393 -11.12 -28.23 -6.13
CA PRO A 393 -12.50 -27.97 -6.56
C PRO A 393 -13.15 -29.03 -7.45
N THR A 394 -12.39 -30.03 -7.91
CA THR A 394 -12.90 -31.21 -8.63
C THR A 394 -13.42 -32.31 -7.71
N GLU A 395 -13.10 -32.28 -6.41
CA GLU A 395 -13.54 -33.27 -5.42
C GLU A 395 -14.97 -32.94 -4.92
N PRO A 396 -15.92 -33.90 -4.86
CA PRO A 396 -17.28 -33.62 -4.40
C PRO A 396 -17.37 -33.04 -2.97
N LEU A 397 -16.41 -33.36 -2.11
CA LEU A 397 -16.30 -32.82 -0.77
C LEU A 397 -15.96 -31.31 -0.78
N PHE A 398 -15.27 -30.77 -1.79
CA PHE A 398 -15.01 -29.32 -1.90
C PHE A 398 -16.33 -28.55 -1.95
N THR A 399 -17.26 -28.95 -2.82
CA THR A 399 -18.59 -28.31 -2.92
C THR A 399 -19.34 -28.37 -1.58
N THR A 400 -19.29 -29.52 -0.91
CA THR A 400 -19.96 -29.73 0.38
C THR A 400 -19.40 -28.80 1.47
N LEU A 401 -18.07 -28.73 1.59
CA LEU A 401 -17.38 -27.85 2.54
C LEU A 401 -17.60 -26.36 2.21
N PHE A 402 -17.58 -26.00 0.92
CA PHE A 402 -17.83 -24.63 0.46
C PHE A 402 -19.25 -24.16 0.82
N GLN A 403 -20.28 -24.99 0.54
CA GLN A 403 -21.66 -24.71 0.92
C GLN A 403 -21.81 -24.49 2.43
N GLN A 404 -21.24 -25.38 3.24
CA GLN A 404 -21.30 -25.27 4.70
C GLN A 404 -20.58 -24.03 5.25
N PHE A 405 -19.42 -23.66 4.67
CA PHE A 405 -18.67 -22.46 5.08
C PHE A 405 -19.47 -21.20 4.81
N ILE A 406 -20.02 -21.04 3.60
CA ILE A 406 -20.83 -19.87 3.22
C ILE A 406 -22.11 -19.80 4.06
N GLN A 407 -22.79 -20.92 4.30
CA GLN A 407 -23.99 -20.96 5.14
C GLN A 407 -23.69 -20.56 6.59
N LEU A 408 -22.59 -21.06 7.17
CA LEU A 408 -22.12 -20.65 8.50
C LEU A 408 -21.79 -19.15 8.55
N GLN A 409 -20.99 -18.67 7.60
CA GLN A 409 -20.61 -17.26 7.51
C GLN A 409 -21.83 -16.34 7.42
N ARG A 410 -22.78 -16.65 6.54
CA ARG A 410 -24.01 -15.85 6.36
C ARG A 410 -24.91 -15.87 7.59
N ALA A 411 -24.98 -17.00 8.32
CA ALA A 411 -25.67 -17.06 9.60
C ALA A 411 -25.00 -16.17 10.66
N MET A 412 -23.68 -16.26 10.81
CA MET A 412 -22.93 -15.44 11.77
C MET A 412 -23.08 -13.94 11.51
N TYR A 413 -23.01 -13.48 10.25
CA TYR A 413 -23.23 -12.06 9.94
C TYR A 413 -24.66 -11.59 10.22
N LYS A 414 -25.65 -12.47 10.03
CA LYS A 414 -27.04 -12.18 10.41
C LYS A 414 -27.21 -12.04 11.93
N ASP A 415 -26.47 -12.81 12.72
CA ASP A 415 -26.45 -12.69 14.18
C ASP A 415 -25.80 -11.36 14.64
N GLU A 416 -24.80 -10.86 13.89
CA GLU A 416 -24.26 -9.48 14.01
C GLU A 416 -25.18 -8.38 13.45
N GLY A 417 -26.41 -8.71 13.02
CA GLY A 417 -27.39 -7.76 12.50
C GLY A 417 -27.13 -7.28 11.06
N VAL A 418 -26.25 -7.96 10.31
CA VAL A 418 -25.89 -7.63 8.92
C VAL A 418 -26.72 -8.47 7.95
N ASP A 419 -27.41 -7.80 7.02
CA ASP A 419 -28.15 -8.43 5.93
C ASP A 419 -27.32 -8.38 4.64
N LEU A 420 -26.61 -9.49 4.37
CA LEU A 420 -25.74 -9.66 3.20
C LEU A 420 -26.51 -9.72 1.87
N ASP A 421 -27.84 -9.80 1.89
CA ASP A 421 -28.70 -9.80 0.70
C ASP A 421 -29.28 -8.41 0.37
N ASN A 422 -29.00 -7.40 1.20
CA ASN A 422 -29.47 -6.02 1.08
C ASN A 422 -28.47 -5.14 0.30
N GLY A 423 -28.95 -4.08 -0.36
CA GLY A 423 -28.13 -3.07 -1.04
C GLY A 423 -27.53 -3.46 -2.40
N THR A 424 -27.30 -4.75 -2.69
CA THR A 424 -26.74 -5.24 -3.96
C THR A 424 -27.55 -6.40 -4.57
N PRO A 425 -27.58 -6.59 -5.91
CA PRO A 425 -28.20 -7.77 -6.52
C PRO A 425 -27.32 -9.03 -6.41
N GLN A 426 -26.00 -8.86 -6.29
CA GLN A 426 -24.98 -9.90 -6.29
C GLN A 426 -24.15 -9.85 -5.00
N ASN A 427 -23.68 -11.02 -4.57
CA ASN A 427 -22.94 -11.23 -3.33
C ASN A 427 -21.50 -11.60 -3.70
N TYR A 428 -20.52 -10.75 -3.38
CA TYR A 428 -19.14 -10.90 -3.86
C TYR A 428 -18.30 -11.70 -2.87
N TYR A 429 -17.64 -12.77 -3.36
CA TYR A 429 -16.82 -13.63 -2.54
C TYR A 429 -15.41 -13.80 -3.14
N LEU A 430 -14.37 -13.51 -2.35
CA LEU A 430 -12.97 -13.71 -2.70
C LEU A 430 -12.59 -15.19 -2.66
N LEU A 431 -12.00 -15.69 -3.75
CA LEU A 431 -11.28 -16.97 -3.76
C LEU A 431 -10.06 -16.93 -4.68
N ASP A 432 -8.88 -17.19 -4.10
CA ASP A 432 -7.59 -17.16 -4.79
C ASP A 432 -6.93 -18.56 -4.74
N LEU A 433 -7.06 -19.32 -5.82
CA LEU A 433 -6.53 -20.70 -5.91
C LEU A 433 -5.00 -20.77 -5.89
N TYR A 434 -4.32 -19.81 -6.51
CA TYR A 434 -2.92 -19.95 -6.96
C TYR A 434 -2.06 -18.71 -6.74
N ASN A 435 -2.39 -17.87 -5.74
CA ASN A 435 -1.59 -16.67 -5.46
C ASN A 435 -0.14 -17.05 -5.14
N GLU A 436 0.79 -16.72 -6.04
CA GLU A 436 2.21 -17.13 -5.99
C GLU A 436 2.47 -18.64 -5.84
N MET A 437 1.49 -19.49 -6.16
CA MET A 437 1.59 -20.94 -5.99
C MET A 437 1.49 -21.68 -7.31
N LEU A 438 2.23 -22.79 -7.41
CA LEU A 438 2.13 -23.69 -8.55
C LEU A 438 0.88 -24.57 -8.39
N PRO A 439 0.02 -24.65 -9.42
CA PRO A 439 -1.16 -25.51 -9.40
C PRO A 439 -0.73 -26.99 -9.43
N SER A 440 -1.55 -27.87 -8.86
CA SER A 440 -1.32 -29.33 -8.86
C SER A 440 -1.35 -29.97 -10.25
N CYS A 441 -1.81 -29.23 -11.27
CA CYS A 441 -1.77 -29.60 -12.68
C CYS A 441 -1.66 -28.35 -13.56
N THR A 442 -0.96 -28.46 -14.69
CA THR A 442 -0.81 -27.38 -15.69
C THR A 442 -1.41 -27.73 -17.04
N ASP A 443 -2.17 -28.83 -17.12
CA ASP A 443 -2.91 -29.22 -18.31
C ASP A 443 -4.17 -28.35 -18.48
N PRO A 444 -4.46 -27.83 -19.69
CA PRO A 444 -5.64 -27.01 -19.95
C PRO A 444 -6.98 -27.63 -19.53
N ALA A 445 -7.21 -28.94 -19.76
CA ALA A 445 -8.47 -29.57 -19.37
C ALA A 445 -8.59 -29.70 -17.85
N CYS A 446 -7.48 -29.94 -17.15
CA CYS A 446 -7.44 -29.96 -15.68
C CYS A 446 -7.72 -28.56 -15.07
N LEU A 447 -7.06 -27.52 -15.58
CA LEU A 447 -7.28 -26.14 -15.12
C LEU A 447 -8.73 -25.69 -15.34
N ARG A 448 -9.30 -26.00 -16.51
CA ARG A 448 -10.71 -25.74 -16.84
C ARG A 448 -11.65 -26.47 -15.88
N ALA A 449 -11.43 -27.76 -15.62
CA ALA A 449 -12.26 -28.54 -14.70
C ALA A 449 -12.25 -27.97 -13.27
N ILE A 450 -11.11 -27.43 -12.82
CA ILE A 450 -10.97 -26.80 -11.50
C ILE A 450 -11.81 -25.51 -11.41
N THR A 451 -11.73 -24.60 -12.39
CA THR A 451 -12.49 -23.34 -12.33
C THR A 451 -13.99 -23.54 -12.55
N THR A 452 -14.38 -24.50 -13.41
CA THR A 452 -15.74 -25.02 -13.49
C THR A 452 -16.23 -25.55 -12.13
N GLY A 453 -15.36 -26.24 -11.38
CA GLY A 453 -15.65 -26.77 -10.05
C GLY A 453 -15.96 -25.66 -9.04
N VAL A 454 -15.12 -24.62 -8.99
CA VAL A 454 -15.34 -23.44 -8.14
C VAL A 454 -16.68 -22.77 -8.46
N MET A 455 -16.95 -22.43 -9.74
CA MET A 455 -18.19 -21.76 -10.11
C MET A 455 -19.45 -22.56 -9.75
N LYS A 456 -19.39 -23.90 -9.86
CA LYS A 456 -20.49 -24.79 -9.44
C LYS A 456 -20.64 -24.82 -7.92
N ALA A 457 -19.55 -24.91 -7.16
CA ALA A 457 -19.58 -24.86 -5.70
C ALA A 457 -20.14 -23.54 -5.17
N MET A 458 -19.74 -22.42 -5.78
CA MET A 458 -20.21 -21.07 -5.42
C MET A 458 -21.71 -20.92 -5.67
N LYS A 459 -22.19 -21.22 -6.88
CA LYS A 459 -23.63 -21.13 -7.20
C LYS A 459 -24.51 -22.15 -6.46
N ALA A 460 -23.94 -23.27 -6.01
CA ALA A 460 -24.61 -24.23 -5.14
C ALA A 460 -24.69 -23.77 -3.66
N ALA A 461 -23.84 -22.83 -3.24
CA ALA A 461 -23.87 -22.23 -1.91
C ALA A 461 -24.73 -20.96 -1.85
N ASP A 462 -24.61 -20.12 -2.87
CA ASP A 462 -25.36 -18.87 -3.04
C ASP A 462 -25.59 -18.58 -4.53
N PRO A 463 -26.82 -18.67 -5.05
CA PRO A 463 -27.11 -18.38 -6.45
C PRO A 463 -26.75 -16.95 -6.90
N ARG A 464 -26.64 -15.98 -5.96
CA ARG A 464 -26.22 -14.59 -6.20
C ARG A 464 -24.70 -14.41 -6.14
N SER A 465 -23.92 -15.46 -5.88
CA SER A 465 -22.47 -15.39 -5.73
C SER A 465 -21.78 -14.85 -6.98
N VAL A 466 -20.82 -13.94 -6.80
CA VAL A 466 -19.80 -13.58 -7.80
C VAL A 466 -18.45 -14.05 -7.29
N TRP A 467 -17.68 -14.73 -8.14
CA TRP A 467 -16.30 -15.11 -7.84
C TRP A 467 -15.37 -13.91 -8.05
N THR A 468 -14.94 -13.29 -6.96
CA THR A 468 -13.85 -12.30 -6.96
C THR A 468 -12.51 -13.00 -6.82
N MET A 469 -11.51 -12.61 -7.62
CA MET A 469 -10.15 -13.16 -7.55
C MET A 469 -9.09 -12.12 -7.92
N GLN A 470 -7.88 -12.29 -7.41
CA GLN A 470 -6.72 -11.48 -7.76
C GLN A 470 -6.04 -12.03 -9.02
N GLY A 471 -5.81 -11.18 -10.02
CA GLY A 471 -5.11 -11.51 -11.26
C GLY A 471 -3.60 -11.74 -11.11
N TRP A 472 -3.02 -11.50 -9.93
CA TRP A 472 -1.57 -11.52 -9.66
C TRP A 472 -0.85 -12.75 -10.21
N PHE A 473 -1.42 -13.95 -9.99
CA PHE A 473 -0.80 -15.20 -10.43
C PHE A 473 -0.58 -15.29 -11.96
N LEU A 474 -1.31 -14.50 -12.75
CA LEU A 474 -1.23 -14.48 -14.22
C LEU A 474 -0.09 -13.61 -14.78
N ILE A 475 0.66 -12.86 -13.96
CA ILE A 475 1.79 -12.04 -14.44
C ILE A 475 2.99 -12.88 -14.89
N HIS A 476 3.13 -14.11 -14.37
CA HIS A 476 4.27 -14.99 -14.64
C HIS A 476 3.98 -16.03 -15.70
N ASP A 477 4.82 -16.05 -16.75
CA ASP A 477 4.71 -16.95 -17.90
C ASP A 477 4.76 -18.46 -17.55
N TYR A 478 5.39 -18.83 -16.45
CA TYR A 478 5.36 -20.21 -15.93
C TYR A 478 4.55 -20.25 -14.62
N PRO A 479 3.52 -21.12 -14.51
CA PRO A 479 3.00 -22.05 -15.53
C PRO A 479 2.01 -21.39 -16.51
N TRP A 480 1.69 -20.12 -16.35
CA TRP A 480 0.56 -19.46 -17.01
C TRP A 480 0.84 -19.00 -18.43
N GLN A 481 1.20 -19.94 -19.31
CA GLN A 481 1.23 -19.72 -20.75
C GLN A 481 -0.18 -19.42 -21.30
N PRO A 482 -0.32 -18.80 -22.50
CA PRO A 482 -1.63 -18.39 -23.04
C PRO A 482 -2.70 -19.50 -23.08
N PRO A 483 -2.41 -20.79 -23.40
CA PRO A 483 -3.41 -21.86 -23.34
C PRO A 483 -3.92 -22.11 -21.91
N GLN A 484 -3.05 -22.02 -20.91
CA GLN A 484 -3.37 -22.18 -19.49
C GLN A 484 -4.21 -21.00 -18.98
N LYS A 485 -3.83 -19.75 -19.31
CA LYS A 485 -4.65 -18.56 -19.00
C LYS A 485 -6.05 -18.71 -19.60
N LYS A 486 -6.13 -19.04 -20.90
CA LYS A 486 -7.42 -19.20 -21.59
C LYS A 486 -8.27 -20.31 -20.96
N ALA A 487 -7.68 -21.48 -20.69
CA ALA A 487 -8.43 -22.62 -20.17
C ALA A 487 -8.99 -22.39 -18.75
N PHE A 488 -8.26 -21.67 -17.90
CA PHE A 488 -8.74 -21.20 -16.60
C PHE A 488 -10.03 -20.37 -16.76
N PHE A 489 -10.04 -19.38 -17.67
CA PHE A 489 -11.23 -18.56 -17.94
C PHE A 489 -12.32 -19.28 -18.75
N ASP A 490 -11.99 -20.26 -19.59
CA ASP A 490 -12.99 -21.06 -20.30
C ASP A 490 -13.87 -21.87 -19.33
N GLY A 491 -13.32 -22.36 -18.21
CA GLY A 491 -14.08 -23.05 -17.17
C GLY A 491 -14.97 -22.13 -16.34
N ILE A 492 -14.53 -20.90 -16.08
CA ILE A 492 -15.36 -19.85 -15.47
C ILE A 492 -16.61 -19.59 -16.33
N LYS A 493 -16.44 -19.53 -17.65
CA LYS A 493 -17.54 -19.25 -18.60
C LYS A 493 -18.53 -20.38 -18.81
N GLU A 494 -18.26 -21.59 -18.34
CA GLU A 494 -19.27 -22.67 -18.33
C GLU A 494 -20.48 -22.33 -17.44
N VAL A 495 -20.33 -21.34 -16.55
CA VAL A 495 -21.41 -20.81 -15.71
C VAL A 495 -21.66 -19.34 -16.06
N ASN A 496 -22.86 -19.09 -16.62
CA ASN A 496 -23.36 -17.74 -16.95
C ASN A 496 -22.37 -16.87 -17.77
N GLU A 497 -21.66 -17.49 -18.74
CA GLU A 497 -20.72 -16.82 -19.65
C GLU A 497 -19.61 -15.99 -18.96
N GLY A 498 -19.32 -16.26 -17.69
CA GLY A 498 -18.35 -15.50 -16.89
C GLY A 498 -18.86 -14.17 -16.34
N ARG A 499 -20.16 -13.89 -16.47
CA ARG A 499 -20.84 -12.70 -15.89
C ARG A 499 -20.99 -12.77 -14.35
N ASP A 500 -20.67 -13.93 -13.76
CA ASP A 500 -20.66 -14.20 -12.32
C ASP A 500 -19.22 -14.31 -11.75
N ALA A 501 -18.24 -13.69 -12.40
CA ALA A 501 -16.88 -13.53 -11.89
C ALA A 501 -16.42 -12.07 -12.03
N PHE A 502 -15.50 -11.64 -11.15
CA PHE A 502 -14.90 -10.31 -11.16
C PHE A 502 -13.39 -10.40 -10.87
N VAL A 503 -12.56 -10.17 -11.87
CA VAL A 503 -11.09 -10.20 -11.72
C VAL A 503 -10.57 -8.84 -11.28
N ILE A 504 -9.83 -8.79 -10.17
CA ILE A 504 -9.02 -7.63 -9.80
C ILE A 504 -7.70 -7.74 -10.58
N ASP A 505 -7.48 -6.90 -11.59
CA ASP A 505 -6.18 -6.81 -12.26
C ASP A 505 -5.22 -6.02 -11.35
N LEU A 506 -4.59 -6.77 -10.43
CA LEU A 506 -4.00 -6.24 -9.20
C LEU A 506 -2.91 -5.18 -9.44
N TYR A 507 -2.32 -5.15 -10.65
CA TYR A 507 -1.09 -4.41 -10.97
C TYR A 507 -1.12 -3.70 -12.35
N SER A 508 -2.28 -3.16 -12.73
CA SER A 508 -2.48 -2.54 -14.04
C SER A 508 -1.64 -1.28 -14.30
N ASP A 509 -1.02 -0.69 -13.28
CA ASP A 509 -0.15 0.50 -13.38
C ASP A 509 1.27 0.23 -13.90
N VAL A 510 1.68 -1.04 -14.01
CA VAL A 510 2.97 -1.46 -14.60
C VAL A 510 2.87 -2.74 -15.44
N VAL A 511 2.09 -3.74 -14.98
CA VAL A 511 1.95 -5.05 -15.63
C VAL A 511 0.45 -5.38 -15.86
N PRO A 512 -0.22 -4.70 -16.81
CA PRO A 512 -1.64 -4.93 -17.10
C PRO A 512 -1.88 -6.32 -17.69
N VAL A 513 -2.48 -7.23 -16.90
CA VAL A 513 -2.86 -8.56 -17.40
C VAL A 513 -4.05 -8.46 -18.35
N TRP A 514 -4.86 -7.41 -18.24
CA TRP A 514 -6.00 -7.18 -19.16
C TRP A 514 -5.56 -7.09 -20.63
N ASP A 515 -4.44 -6.45 -20.94
CA ASP A 515 -3.90 -6.29 -22.30
C ASP A 515 -3.37 -7.63 -22.83
N LEU A 516 -2.76 -8.44 -21.96
CA LEU A 516 -2.26 -9.79 -22.26
C LEU A 516 -3.36 -10.85 -22.41
N THR A 517 -4.64 -10.50 -22.22
CA THR A 517 -5.76 -11.45 -22.15
C THR A 517 -7.04 -10.99 -22.86
N ASP A 518 -6.98 -9.94 -23.69
CA ASP A 518 -8.18 -9.33 -24.33
C ASP A 518 -9.29 -9.00 -23.31
N GLY A 519 -8.91 -8.38 -22.18
CA GLY A 519 -9.81 -8.05 -21.08
C GLY A 519 -10.33 -9.28 -20.35
N PHE A 520 -9.43 -10.15 -19.89
CA PHE A 520 -9.70 -11.45 -19.25
C PHE A 520 -10.65 -12.32 -20.07
N PHE A 521 -10.44 -12.29 -21.39
CA PHE A 521 -11.20 -12.99 -22.42
C PHE A 521 -12.72 -12.65 -22.38
N GLY A 522 -13.09 -11.46 -21.91
CA GLY A 522 -14.48 -11.01 -21.75
C GLY A 522 -15.11 -11.26 -20.37
N THR A 523 -14.38 -11.83 -19.41
CA THR A 523 -14.80 -11.92 -17.99
C THR A 523 -14.81 -10.52 -17.40
N ASP A 524 -15.80 -10.15 -16.56
CA ASP A 524 -15.83 -8.83 -15.94
C ASP A 524 -14.62 -8.62 -15.00
N TRP A 525 -14.03 -7.43 -15.00
CA TRP A 525 -12.77 -7.15 -14.28
C TRP A 525 -12.64 -5.67 -13.85
N GLY A 526 -11.66 -5.37 -13.00
CA GLY A 526 -11.31 -4.02 -12.57
C GLY A 526 -9.83 -3.70 -12.77
N TRP A 527 -9.54 -2.50 -13.27
CA TRP A 527 -8.19 -1.94 -13.33
C TRP A 527 -7.75 -1.51 -11.92
N SER A 528 -6.51 -1.76 -11.51
CA SER A 528 -6.00 -1.20 -10.25
C SER A 528 -4.54 -0.80 -10.25
N MET A 529 -4.23 0.17 -9.38
CA MET A 529 -2.87 0.60 -9.08
C MET A 529 -2.36 -0.12 -7.82
N LEU A 530 -1.31 -0.93 -7.99
CA LEU A 530 -0.58 -1.57 -6.89
C LEU A 530 0.33 -0.54 -6.21
N ASN A 531 1.23 0.10 -6.98
CA ASN A 531 2.23 1.09 -6.58
C ASN A 531 3.23 0.65 -5.48
N ASN A 532 2.76 0.21 -4.31
CA ASN A 532 3.56 -0.08 -3.13
C ASN A 532 3.57 -1.57 -2.75
N PHE A 533 4.76 -2.09 -2.46
CA PHE A 533 5.00 -3.43 -1.94
C PHE A 533 5.58 -3.39 -0.51
N GLY A 534 5.19 -4.35 0.33
CA GLY A 534 5.63 -4.51 1.73
C GLY A 534 5.20 -3.40 2.69
N GLY A 535 4.39 -2.43 2.25
CA GLY A 535 4.24 -1.15 2.95
C GLY A 535 5.57 -0.39 3.08
N GLY A 536 6.54 -0.65 2.20
CA GLY A 536 7.86 -0.03 2.26
C GLY A 536 7.80 1.45 1.86
N GLN A 537 8.78 2.24 2.29
CA GLN A 537 8.80 3.68 2.00
C GLN A 537 9.70 4.04 0.82
N GLY A 538 9.38 5.15 0.16
CA GLY A 538 10.07 5.69 -1.01
C GLY A 538 9.12 6.57 -1.84
N LEU A 539 9.65 7.49 -2.65
CA LEU A 539 8.84 8.30 -3.56
C LEU A 539 8.80 7.61 -4.94
N TYR A 540 7.69 6.97 -5.28
CA TYR A 540 7.54 6.18 -6.50
C TYR A 540 6.18 6.31 -7.15
N GLY A 541 6.15 6.32 -8.49
CA GLY A 541 4.92 6.29 -9.27
C GLY A 541 5.15 6.21 -10.78
N THR A 542 4.09 5.83 -11.49
CA THR A 542 4.01 5.79 -12.96
C THR A 542 2.99 6.82 -13.49
N LEU A 543 3.06 8.06 -13.00
CA LEU A 543 2.05 9.11 -13.23
C LEU A 543 1.61 9.29 -14.70
N PRO A 544 2.48 9.25 -15.73
CA PRO A 544 2.03 9.30 -17.13
C PRO A 544 1.16 8.10 -17.56
N THR A 545 1.41 6.92 -16.97
CA THR A 545 0.60 5.71 -17.14
C THR A 545 -0.76 5.92 -16.48
N LEU A 546 -0.81 6.38 -15.22
CA LEU A 546 -2.04 6.62 -14.46
C LEU A 546 -2.97 7.63 -15.18
N LEU A 547 -2.40 8.67 -15.79
CA LEU A 547 -3.16 9.70 -16.50
C LEU A 547 -3.76 9.24 -17.84
N THR A 548 -3.39 8.06 -18.37
CA THR A 548 -3.78 7.62 -19.73
C THR A 548 -4.27 6.17 -19.86
N GLU A 549 -3.65 5.19 -19.19
CA GLU A 549 -4.03 3.77 -19.34
C GLU A 549 -5.44 3.42 -18.85
N PRO A 550 -5.97 3.95 -17.72
CA PRO A 550 -7.34 3.63 -17.30
C PRO A 550 -8.41 3.98 -18.35
N PHE A 551 -8.18 5.02 -19.16
CA PHE A 551 -9.08 5.39 -20.25
C PHE A 551 -8.98 4.43 -21.44
N LYS A 552 -7.78 3.93 -21.78
CA LYS A 552 -7.57 2.92 -22.83
C LYS A 552 -8.17 1.58 -22.42
N ALA A 553 -7.90 1.17 -21.19
CA ALA A 553 -8.47 -0.01 -20.53
C ALA A 553 -10.01 0.02 -20.53
N TYR A 554 -10.62 1.19 -20.34
CA TYR A 554 -12.07 1.32 -20.40
C TYR A 554 -12.64 1.26 -21.83
N GLN A 555 -11.88 1.74 -22.82
CA GLN A 555 -12.26 1.76 -24.23
C GLN A 555 -12.08 0.40 -24.95
N GLN A 556 -11.56 -0.63 -24.28
CA GLN A 556 -11.23 -1.92 -24.89
C GLN A 556 -12.47 -2.67 -25.46
N PRO A 557 -12.32 -3.44 -26.57
CA PRO A 557 -13.46 -3.90 -27.37
C PRO A 557 -14.46 -4.82 -26.67
N ALA A 558 -14.01 -5.64 -25.70
CA ALA A 558 -14.90 -6.54 -24.94
C ALA A 558 -15.73 -5.81 -23.88
N ARG A 559 -15.40 -4.55 -23.54
CA ARG A 559 -16.12 -3.69 -22.57
C ARG A 559 -16.34 -4.32 -21.18
N SER A 560 -15.48 -5.27 -20.83
CA SER A 560 -15.51 -6.03 -19.58
C SER A 560 -14.85 -5.32 -18.39
N MET A 561 -14.30 -4.11 -18.58
CA MET A 561 -13.83 -3.28 -17.46
C MET A 561 -15.05 -2.72 -16.70
N ARG A 562 -15.26 -3.21 -15.48
CA ARG A 562 -16.34 -2.81 -14.56
C ARG A 562 -15.84 -2.13 -13.28
N GLY A 563 -14.54 -2.10 -13.03
CA GLY A 563 -13.97 -1.50 -11.82
C GLY A 563 -12.74 -0.66 -12.06
N MET A 564 -12.50 0.28 -11.14
CA MET A 564 -11.23 0.99 -10.98
C MET A 564 -10.89 1.08 -9.49
N GLY A 565 -9.66 0.80 -9.09
CA GLY A 565 -9.33 0.70 -7.66
C GLY A 565 -7.86 0.87 -7.32
N ILE A 566 -7.58 0.78 -6.01
CA ILE A 566 -6.23 0.85 -5.45
C ILE A 566 -5.98 -0.40 -4.60
N THR A 567 -4.82 -1.02 -4.83
CA THR A 567 -4.53 -2.41 -4.40
C THR A 567 -3.15 -2.51 -3.76
N MET A 568 -2.70 -1.44 -3.11
CA MET A 568 -1.39 -1.36 -2.48
C MET A 568 -1.20 -2.36 -1.34
N GLU A 569 0.01 -2.90 -1.21
CA GLU A 569 0.31 -3.83 -0.12
C GLU A 569 0.32 -3.15 1.26
N GLY A 570 0.65 -1.87 1.34
CA GLY A 570 0.57 -1.07 2.56
C GLY A 570 0.30 0.41 2.26
N ILE A 571 -0.38 1.09 3.17
CA ILE A 571 -0.73 2.53 3.04
C ILE A 571 0.37 3.44 3.64
N ASN A 572 0.05 4.71 3.88
CA ASN A 572 0.97 5.73 4.43
C ASN A 572 2.23 5.91 3.55
N ASN A 573 1.98 6.13 2.26
CA ASN A 573 2.95 6.45 1.22
C ASN A 573 2.22 7.18 0.06
N ASN A 574 2.96 7.93 -0.75
CA ASN A 574 2.61 8.39 -2.11
C ASN A 574 1.15 8.89 -2.34
N GLU A 575 0.54 9.55 -1.35
CA GLU A 575 -0.92 9.77 -1.25
C GLU A 575 -1.57 10.44 -2.47
N TYR A 576 -0.84 11.30 -3.19
CA TYR A 576 -1.30 11.93 -4.43
C TYR A 576 -1.76 10.92 -5.48
N LEU A 577 -1.03 9.81 -5.63
CA LEU A 577 -1.29 8.83 -6.69
C LEU A 577 -2.57 8.04 -6.38
N TYR A 578 -2.77 7.64 -5.12
CA TYR A 578 -4.01 7.01 -4.68
C TYR A 578 -5.20 7.97 -4.84
N GLN A 579 -5.02 9.23 -4.47
CA GLN A 579 -6.08 10.23 -4.64
C GLN A 579 -6.41 10.48 -6.12
N LEU A 580 -5.41 10.52 -7.01
CA LEU A 580 -5.60 10.61 -8.46
C LEU A 580 -6.40 9.42 -9.00
N VAL A 581 -6.07 8.18 -8.62
CA VAL A 581 -6.79 6.98 -9.07
C VAL A 581 -8.25 6.97 -8.61
N LEU A 582 -8.55 7.55 -7.44
CA LEU A 582 -9.92 7.70 -6.94
C LEU A 582 -10.67 8.89 -7.55
N ASP A 583 -9.98 9.99 -7.89
CA ASP A 583 -10.56 11.16 -8.56
C ASP A 583 -10.81 10.88 -10.06
N LEU A 584 -10.06 9.98 -10.71
CA LEU A 584 -10.13 9.65 -12.15
C LEU A 584 -11.50 9.14 -12.66
N PRO A 585 -12.18 8.16 -12.02
CA PRO A 585 -13.50 7.69 -12.42
C PRO A 585 -14.55 8.79 -12.62
N TRP A 586 -14.45 9.89 -11.85
CA TRP A 586 -15.40 11.00 -11.82
C TRP A 586 -15.11 12.10 -12.84
N GLN A 587 -14.02 11.99 -13.62
CA GLN A 587 -13.59 13.07 -14.52
C GLN A 587 -14.44 13.21 -15.79
N SER A 588 -15.42 12.34 -16.04
CA SER A 588 -16.16 12.30 -17.31
C SER A 588 -16.88 13.64 -17.62
N ILE A 589 -16.28 14.42 -18.52
CA ILE A 589 -16.74 15.76 -18.90
C ILE A 589 -18.10 15.74 -19.64
N GLU A 590 -18.54 14.58 -20.13
CA GLU A 590 -19.76 14.44 -20.94
C GLU A 590 -21.07 14.48 -20.15
N ALA A 591 -21.02 14.72 -18.83
CA ALA A 591 -22.15 15.24 -18.06
C ALA A 591 -22.49 16.72 -18.41
N THR A 592 -22.34 17.13 -19.67
CA THR A 592 -22.76 18.46 -20.18
C THR A 592 -24.28 18.55 -20.22
N LEU A 593 -24.85 18.85 -19.04
CA LEU A 593 -26.03 19.67 -18.78
C LEU A 593 -27.10 19.70 -19.89
N PRO A 594 -28.22 18.99 -19.72
CA PRO A 594 -29.44 19.25 -20.49
C PRO A 594 -29.85 20.71 -20.29
N SER A 595 -29.87 21.51 -21.36
CA SER A 595 -30.25 22.93 -21.31
C SER A 595 -31.72 23.15 -20.93
N ALA A 596 -32.54 22.10 -21.02
CA ALA A 596 -33.73 21.90 -20.21
C ALA A 596 -33.93 20.39 -19.97
N PHE A 597 -34.36 20.00 -18.76
CA PHE A 597 -34.71 18.61 -18.43
C PHE A 597 -35.97 18.11 -19.18
N ASP A 598 -36.71 19.01 -19.84
CA ASP A 598 -37.88 18.69 -20.67
C ASP A 598 -37.56 18.36 -22.15
N THR A 599 -36.28 18.40 -22.56
CA THR A 599 -35.89 18.07 -23.95
C THR A 599 -35.59 16.58 -24.15
N PRO A 600 -35.95 15.97 -25.29
CA PRO A 600 -35.65 14.55 -25.55
C PRO A 600 -34.15 14.27 -25.50
N ALA A 601 -33.77 13.19 -24.82
CA ALA A 601 -32.38 12.81 -24.61
C ALA A 601 -31.61 12.63 -25.93
N PRO A 602 -30.30 12.95 -25.96
CA PRO A 602 -29.47 12.79 -27.16
C PRO A 602 -29.35 11.30 -27.54
N ARG A 603 -29.18 11.04 -28.84
CA ARG A 603 -29.24 9.68 -29.40
C ARG A 603 -28.12 8.78 -28.84
N PRO A 604 -28.32 7.45 -28.75
CA PRO A 604 -27.27 6.50 -28.37
C PRO A 604 -25.97 6.73 -29.16
N GLY A 605 -24.86 6.89 -28.43
CA GLY A 605 -23.55 7.24 -29.00
C GLY A 605 -23.21 8.74 -29.02
N ALA A 606 -24.08 9.62 -28.51
CA ALA A 606 -23.80 11.05 -28.38
C ALA A 606 -22.83 11.41 -27.23
N TYR A 607 -22.59 10.49 -26.30
CA TYR A 607 -21.53 10.55 -25.31
C TYR A 607 -20.37 9.67 -25.80
N SER A 608 -19.31 10.31 -26.28
CA SER A 608 -18.07 9.71 -26.74
C SER A 608 -16.92 10.25 -25.88
N LEU A 609 -16.51 9.52 -24.83
CA LEU A 609 -15.54 9.98 -23.82
C LEU A 609 -14.29 10.61 -24.45
N LYS A 610 -14.30 11.94 -24.59
CA LYS A 610 -13.35 12.72 -25.39
C LYS A 610 -12.10 13.16 -24.64
N GLN A 611 -11.97 12.72 -23.39
CA GLN A 611 -10.72 12.85 -22.65
C GLN A 611 -9.70 11.84 -23.18
N GLN A 612 -8.62 12.38 -23.75
CA GLN A 612 -7.41 11.61 -24.09
C GLN A 612 -6.48 11.45 -22.86
N GLY A 613 -6.85 12.06 -21.73
CA GLY A 613 -6.20 12.00 -20.43
C GLY A 613 -6.76 13.09 -19.49
N LEU A 614 -6.27 13.12 -18.26
CA LEU A 614 -6.46 14.24 -17.32
C LEU A 614 -5.27 15.21 -17.37
N ASP A 615 -5.50 16.50 -17.16
CA ASP A 615 -4.41 17.46 -16.91
C ASP A 615 -3.81 17.20 -15.52
N GLY A 616 -2.75 16.39 -15.49
CA GLY A 616 -2.07 16.00 -14.27
C GLY A 616 -1.37 17.15 -13.53
N GLN A 617 -0.98 18.22 -14.23
CA GLN A 617 -0.34 19.38 -13.62
C GLN A 617 -1.38 20.24 -12.91
N ALA A 618 -2.46 20.61 -13.61
CA ALA A 618 -3.56 21.36 -13.02
C ALA A 618 -4.37 20.54 -11.99
N HIS A 619 -4.19 19.21 -11.95
CA HIS A 619 -4.67 18.36 -10.87
C HIS A 619 -3.75 18.38 -9.64
N LEU A 620 -2.43 18.27 -9.84
CA LEU A 620 -1.42 18.33 -8.77
C LEU A 620 -1.44 19.67 -8.03
N GLU A 621 -1.51 20.80 -8.75
CA GLU A 621 -1.59 22.13 -8.13
C GLU A 621 -2.85 22.27 -7.25
N LYS A 622 -4.00 21.78 -7.73
CA LYS A 622 -5.26 21.74 -6.98
C LYS A 622 -5.31 20.68 -5.88
N TYR A 623 -4.33 19.78 -5.82
CA TYR A 623 -4.12 18.86 -4.71
C TYR A 623 -3.28 19.54 -3.63
N LEU A 624 -2.13 20.11 -3.97
CA LEU A 624 -1.25 20.82 -3.02
C LEU A 624 -1.99 21.98 -2.33
N GLN A 625 -2.78 22.76 -3.08
CA GLN A 625 -3.62 23.84 -2.54
C GLN A 625 -4.70 23.39 -1.52
N ARG A 626 -5.17 22.12 -1.57
CA ARG A 626 -6.12 21.58 -0.58
C ARG A 626 -5.45 20.70 0.48
N ARG A 627 -4.23 20.21 0.19
CA ARG A 627 -3.38 19.43 1.09
C ARG A 627 -2.67 20.30 2.12
N TYR A 628 -2.16 21.47 1.71
CA TYR A 628 -1.49 22.42 2.62
C TYR A 628 -2.41 23.59 2.97
N GLY A 629 -3.13 24.12 1.97
CA GLY A 629 -4.04 25.25 2.11
C GLY A 629 -3.76 26.32 1.06
N SER A 630 -4.82 26.87 0.45
CA SER A 630 -4.70 27.69 -0.76
C SER A 630 -4.09 29.08 -0.55
N LEU A 631 -3.94 29.52 0.71
CA LEU A 631 -3.21 30.73 1.10
C LEU A 631 -1.79 30.43 1.61
N GLN A 632 -1.45 29.15 1.80
CA GLN A 632 -0.18 28.69 2.39
C GLN A 632 0.70 27.93 1.39
N THR A 633 0.14 27.48 0.26
CA THR A 633 0.89 26.84 -0.82
C THR A 633 1.56 27.89 -1.69
N THR A 634 2.86 28.11 -1.52
CA THR A 634 3.62 29.09 -2.31
C THR A 634 3.90 28.57 -3.73
N THR A 635 4.21 29.47 -4.67
CA THR A 635 4.61 29.09 -6.04
C THR A 635 5.82 28.16 -6.05
N ALA A 636 6.81 28.39 -5.19
CA ALA A 636 8.00 27.57 -5.09
C ALA A 636 7.71 26.15 -4.52
N MET A 637 6.70 25.99 -3.66
CA MET A 637 6.20 24.65 -3.28
C MET A 637 5.58 23.93 -4.47
N LEU A 638 4.82 24.62 -5.33
CA LEU A 638 4.25 24.04 -6.56
C LEU A 638 5.35 23.66 -7.56
N GLU A 639 6.37 24.50 -7.73
CA GLU A 639 7.53 24.22 -8.59
C GLU A 639 8.34 23.01 -8.11
N ALA A 640 8.63 22.92 -6.80
CA ALA A 640 9.32 21.77 -6.20
C ALA A 640 8.53 20.46 -6.45
N TRP A 641 7.22 20.48 -6.25
CA TRP A 641 6.38 19.31 -6.54
C TRP A 641 6.21 19.00 -8.03
N THR A 642 6.23 20.01 -8.89
CA THR A 642 6.27 19.84 -10.35
C THR A 642 7.56 19.11 -10.74
N MET A 643 8.70 19.46 -10.12
CA MET A 643 9.98 18.82 -10.33
C MET A 643 10.02 17.37 -9.79
N LEU A 644 9.39 17.11 -8.62
CA LEU A 644 9.21 15.76 -8.08
C LEU A 644 8.30 14.90 -8.96
N SER A 645 7.17 15.41 -9.44
CA SER A 645 6.26 14.65 -10.32
C SER A 645 6.90 14.24 -11.65
N GLN A 646 7.87 15.02 -12.13
CA GLN A 646 8.67 14.76 -13.34
C GLN A 646 9.91 13.88 -13.07
N THR A 647 10.06 13.34 -11.86
CA THR A 647 11.21 12.53 -11.45
C THR A 647 10.78 11.27 -10.67
N VAL A 648 10.39 11.44 -9.41
CA VAL A 648 9.98 10.34 -8.52
C VAL A 648 8.63 9.71 -8.93
N TRP A 649 7.78 10.43 -9.65
CA TRP A 649 6.53 9.88 -10.22
C TRP A 649 6.55 9.68 -11.74
N ASP A 650 7.68 9.92 -12.42
CA ASP A 650 7.85 9.63 -13.85
C ASP A 650 8.71 8.36 -14.06
N CYS A 651 8.34 7.26 -13.40
CA CYS A 651 9.09 6.02 -13.50
C CYS A 651 8.83 5.26 -14.81
N ARG A 652 9.68 5.51 -15.82
CA ARG A 652 9.60 4.85 -17.14
C ARG A 652 10.42 3.55 -17.27
N THR A 653 11.10 3.12 -16.21
CA THR A 653 12.01 1.94 -16.21
C THR A 653 11.29 0.59 -16.15
N LYS A 654 9.96 0.58 -15.97
CA LYS A 654 9.17 -0.61 -15.61
C LYS A 654 9.75 -1.38 -14.41
N GLN A 655 10.28 -0.66 -13.42
CA GLN A 655 10.62 -1.26 -12.13
C GLN A 655 9.36 -1.54 -11.32
N ASP A 656 9.49 -2.49 -10.40
CA ASP A 656 8.33 -3.15 -9.81
C ASP A 656 7.67 -2.41 -8.64
N SER A 657 8.33 -1.38 -8.10
CA SER A 657 7.97 -0.73 -6.83
C SER A 657 8.87 0.48 -6.59
N GLN A 658 8.67 1.17 -5.46
CA GLN A 658 9.68 2.02 -4.85
C GLN A 658 11.01 1.26 -4.65
N SER A 659 12.13 1.89 -5.01
CA SER A 659 13.45 1.28 -4.81
C SER A 659 13.74 1.15 -3.31
N LYS A 660 14.24 -0.01 -2.90
CA LYS A 660 14.75 -0.22 -1.54
C LYS A 660 15.95 0.69 -1.31
N THR A 661 16.03 1.26 -0.13
CA THR A 661 17.17 2.09 0.26
C THR A 661 18.36 1.18 0.58
N TYR A 662 19.57 1.73 0.63
CA TYR A 662 20.70 0.97 1.18
C TYR A 662 20.46 0.63 2.66
N LEU A 663 19.81 1.54 3.39
CA LEU A 663 19.50 1.43 4.82
C LEU A 663 18.64 0.21 5.17
N ASP A 664 17.64 -0.12 4.33
CA ASP A 664 16.75 -1.28 4.51
C ASP A 664 17.50 -2.63 4.51
N ASN A 665 18.58 -2.72 3.74
CA ASN A 665 19.25 -3.97 3.40
C ASN A 665 20.34 -4.33 4.43
N ALA A 666 20.79 -5.58 4.41
CA ALA A 666 22.01 -5.96 5.12
C ALA A 666 23.22 -5.25 4.44
N PRO A 667 24.02 -4.47 5.19
CA PRO A 667 25.12 -3.70 4.61
C PRO A 667 26.24 -4.61 4.09
N ALA A 668 26.72 -4.34 2.88
CA ALA A 668 27.73 -5.14 2.17
C ALA A 668 28.66 -4.25 1.32
N LEU A 669 29.72 -4.84 0.74
CA LEU A 669 30.64 -4.13 -0.16
C LEU A 669 29.97 -3.72 -1.48
N ASP A 670 29.10 -4.57 -2.03
CA ASP A 670 28.21 -4.24 -3.13
C ASP A 670 26.78 -4.17 -2.61
N MET A 671 26.14 -3.02 -2.82
CA MET A 671 24.76 -2.74 -2.43
C MET A 671 23.86 -2.50 -3.65
N VAL A 672 24.38 -2.68 -4.88
CA VAL A 672 23.67 -2.43 -6.14
C VAL A 672 22.88 -3.66 -6.56
N LYS A 673 21.61 -3.71 -6.14
CA LYS A 673 20.66 -4.78 -6.45
C LYS A 673 19.76 -4.38 -7.61
N GLY A 674 19.67 -5.23 -8.64
CA GLY A 674 18.70 -5.13 -9.73
C GLY A 674 17.45 -5.99 -9.53
N GLY A 675 16.53 -5.97 -10.49
CA GLY A 675 15.30 -6.78 -10.46
C GLY A 675 14.23 -6.26 -9.51
N PHE A 676 13.51 -7.17 -8.85
CA PHE A 676 12.46 -6.86 -7.88
C PHE A 676 13.04 -6.30 -6.58
N MET A 677 12.43 -5.22 -6.05
CA MET A 677 12.94 -4.46 -4.91
C MET A 677 14.43 -4.11 -5.07
N ARG A 678 14.75 -3.42 -6.18
CA ARG A 678 16.08 -2.91 -6.54
C ARG A 678 16.50 -1.75 -5.64
N THR A 679 17.81 -1.49 -5.56
CA THR A 679 18.38 -0.36 -4.79
C THR A 679 18.84 0.82 -5.66
N VAL A 680 18.71 0.70 -6.98
CA VAL A 680 19.05 1.75 -7.94
C VAL A 680 17.90 2.75 -8.07
N MET A 681 18.18 4.04 -7.89
CA MET A 681 17.23 5.11 -8.20
C MET A 681 17.18 5.38 -9.71
N TRP A 682 15.97 5.55 -10.25
CA TRP A 682 15.72 5.72 -11.70
C TRP A 682 15.68 7.18 -12.14
N TYR A 683 15.66 8.11 -11.19
CA TYR A 683 15.35 9.51 -11.40
C TYR A 683 16.59 10.41 -11.44
N ASP A 684 16.38 11.63 -11.95
CA ASP A 684 17.35 12.72 -11.96
C ASP A 684 17.61 13.21 -10.53
N GLN A 685 18.65 12.65 -9.87
CA GLN A 685 18.98 12.97 -8.48
C GLN A 685 19.24 14.47 -8.24
N PRO A 686 19.96 15.22 -9.11
CA PRO A 686 20.10 16.68 -8.95
C PRO A 686 18.77 17.42 -8.84
N LYS A 687 17.75 17.03 -9.62
CA LYS A 687 16.41 17.62 -9.52
C LYS A 687 15.73 17.30 -8.19
N VAL A 688 15.80 16.06 -7.70
CA VAL A 688 15.19 15.70 -6.40
C VAL A 688 15.87 16.45 -5.25
N VAL A 689 17.19 16.61 -5.28
CA VAL A 689 17.94 17.44 -4.31
C VAL A 689 17.55 18.92 -4.41
N ALA A 690 17.39 19.46 -5.63
CA ALA A 690 16.97 20.85 -5.84
C ALA A 690 15.54 21.09 -5.30
N ALA A 691 14.60 20.19 -5.60
CA ALA A 691 13.23 20.26 -5.12
C ALA A 691 13.14 20.17 -3.59
N TRP A 692 13.92 19.28 -2.95
CA TRP A 692 14.04 19.20 -1.49
C TRP A 692 14.55 20.50 -0.88
N ARG A 693 15.65 21.06 -1.41
CA ARG A 693 16.21 22.32 -0.94
C ARG A 693 15.23 23.49 -1.10
N GLN A 694 14.49 23.54 -2.21
CA GLN A 694 13.44 24.53 -2.47
C GLN A 694 12.27 24.39 -1.50
N LEU A 695 11.76 23.16 -1.29
CA LEU A 695 10.66 22.88 -0.34
C LEU A 695 11.03 23.29 1.10
N VAL A 696 12.28 23.07 1.51
CA VAL A 696 12.77 23.46 2.84
C VAL A 696 13.06 24.96 2.94
N SER A 697 13.57 25.63 1.90
CA SER A 697 13.77 27.09 1.95
C SER A 697 12.45 27.86 2.12
N GLU A 698 11.35 27.35 1.56
CA GLU A 698 9.99 27.90 1.76
C GLU A 698 9.45 27.73 3.20
N THR A 699 10.21 27.10 4.10
CA THR A 699 9.88 27.03 5.54
C THR A 699 10.64 28.05 6.39
N GLU A 700 11.56 28.82 5.82
CA GLU A 700 12.45 29.69 6.59
C GLU A 700 11.74 30.92 7.19
N THR A 701 11.70 30.99 8.52
CA THR A 701 11.28 32.18 9.25
C THR A 701 12.47 33.11 9.52
N GLU A 702 12.20 34.37 9.85
CA GLU A 702 13.24 35.31 10.27
C GLU A 702 13.95 34.89 11.58
N GLU A 703 13.48 33.88 12.30
CA GLU A 703 14.20 33.30 13.44
C GLU A 703 15.06 32.11 13.03
N SER A 704 14.58 31.22 12.15
CA SER A 704 15.42 30.13 11.65
C SER A 704 16.58 30.63 10.78
N LYS A 705 16.40 31.70 10.00
CA LYS A 705 17.50 32.38 9.30
C LYS A 705 18.58 32.92 10.24
N LYS A 706 18.18 33.45 11.41
CA LYS A 706 19.13 33.92 12.45
C LYS A 706 19.87 32.75 13.12
N ARG A 707 19.27 31.56 13.16
CA ARG A 707 19.93 30.30 13.57
C ARG A 707 20.89 29.80 12.47
N ARG A 708 20.45 29.74 11.20
CA ARG A 708 21.27 29.37 10.03
C ARG A 708 22.54 30.19 9.87
N ARG A 709 22.46 31.52 10.01
CA ARG A 709 23.63 32.43 9.97
C ARG A 709 24.68 32.18 11.07
N ARG A 710 24.40 31.33 12.06
CA ARG A 710 25.39 30.83 13.04
C ARG A 710 25.91 29.44 12.68
N HIS A 711 25.17 28.66 11.89
CA HIS A 711 25.51 27.29 11.53
C HIS A 711 26.39 27.20 10.28
N SER A 712 26.22 28.08 9.28
CA SER A 712 27.01 28.03 8.04
C SER A 712 28.52 28.19 8.28
N ILE A 713 28.92 28.94 9.32
CA ILE A 713 30.32 29.10 9.77
C ILE A 713 30.98 27.74 10.08
N ILE A 714 30.20 26.74 10.50
CA ILE A 714 30.66 25.36 10.74
C ILE A 714 30.69 24.56 9.42
N GLN A 715 29.74 24.81 8.52
CA GLN A 715 29.65 24.15 7.22
C GLN A 715 30.82 24.51 6.28
N ASP A 716 31.24 25.78 6.28
CA ASP A 716 32.44 26.26 5.57
C ASP A 716 33.72 25.46 5.96
N SER A 717 33.75 24.91 7.18
CA SER A 717 34.85 24.07 7.68
C SER A 717 34.79 22.62 7.16
N ILE A 718 33.60 22.11 6.83
CA ILE A 718 33.42 20.75 6.29
C ILE A 718 33.82 20.71 4.80
N GLU A 719 33.44 21.71 4.01
CA GLU A 719 33.86 21.81 2.60
C GLU A 719 35.39 21.98 2.49
N ALA A 720 36.02 22.77 3.38
CA ALA A 720 37.47 22.87 3.48
C ALA A 720 38.16 21.51 3.78
N VAL A 721 37.56 20.66 4.63
CA VAL A 721 38.05 19.30 4.91
C VAL A 721 37.89 18.38 3.70
N ILE A 722 36.76 18.42 3.00
CA ILE A 722 36.51 17.59 1.81
C ILE A 722 37.44 18.02 0.65
N LEU A 723 37.71 19.31 0.48
CA LEU A 723 38.68 19.80 -0.52
C LEU A 723 40.11 19.37 -0.17
N ALA A 724 40.53 19.49 1.09
CA ALA A 724 41.83 19.03 1.55
C ALA A 724 42.03 17.52 1.34
N ALA A 725 41.04 16.70 1.73
CA ALA A 725 41.09 15.23 1.61
C ALA A 725 41.15 14.73 0.15
N ASN A 726 40.71 15.55 -0.81
CA ASN A 726 40.82 15.25 -2.25
C ASN A 726 42.07 15.85 -2.92
N GLY A 727 42.98 16.48 -2.16
CA GLY A 727 44.21 17.08 -2.68
C GLY A 727 44.05 18.49 -3.26
N HIS A 728 42.85 19.09 -3.21
CA HIS A 728 42.54 20.43 -3.71
C HIS A 728 42.86 21.55 -2.68
N ALA A 729 43.87 21.33 -1.83
CA ALA A 729 44.20 22.24 -0.73
C ALA A 729 44.62 23.67 -1.16
N SER A 730 44.97 23.86 -2.44
CA SER A 730 45.28 25.18 -3.03
C SER A 730 44.05 26.03 -3.36
N GLU A 731 42.84 25.45 -3.32
CA GLU A 731 41.57 26.15 -3.62
C GLU A 731 40.92 26.72 -2.34
N ILE A 732 41.46 26.40 -1.16
CA ILE A 732 40.96 26.82 0.15
C ILE A 732 41.19 28.34 0.37
N PRO A 733 40.15 29.14 0.70
CA PRO A 733 40.29 30.57 0.96
C PRO A 733 41.24 30.88 2.15
N SER A 734 42.14 31.85 1.97
CA SER A 734 43.25 32.13 2.88
C SER A 734 42.84 32.59 4.30
N SER A 735 41.60 33.07 4.46
CA SER A 735 40.97 33.40 5.75
C SER A 735 40.78 32.19 6.69
N SER A 736 40.65 30.98 6.14
CA SER A 736 40.31 29.75 6.88
C SER A 736 41.47 29.13 7.69
N SER A 737 42.70 29.60 7.50
CA SER A 737 43.90 29.08 8.17
C SER A 737 43.84 29.13 9.71
N SER A 738 43.05 30.05 10.28
CA SER A 738 42.75 30.12 11.72
C SER A 738 41.63 29.17 12.18
N MET A 739 40.67 28.88 11.30
CA MET A 739 39.59 27.91 11.56
C MET A 739 40.10 26.48 11.55
N TRP A 740 41.03 26.11 10.65
CA TRP A 740 41.69 24.80 10.66
C TRP A 740 42.30 24.45 12.02
N LYS A 741 42.92 25.44 12.69
CA LYS A 741 43.46 25.24 14.04
C LYS A 741 42.35 25.12 15.09
N SER A 742 41.34 25.98 15.03
CA SER A 742 40.19 25.92 15.95
C SER A 742 39.40 24.61 15.81
N PHE A 743 39.31 24.03 14.61
CA PHE A 743 38.66 22.75 14.35
C PHE A 743 39.54 21.54 14.78
N SER A 744 40.86 21.59 14.55
CA SER A 744 41.83 20.67 15.17
C SER A 744 41.67 20.63 16.68
N ASP A 745 41.61 21.81 17.28
CA ASP A 745 41.64 21.95 18.72
C ASP A 745 40.26 21.66 19.33
N TRP A 746 39.15 21.96 18.63
CA TRP A 746 37.79 21.50 18.99
C TRP A 746 37.59 19.99 18.84
N LEU A 747 38.15 19.34 17.80
CA LEU A 747 38.12 17.88 17.68
C LEU A 747 38.88 17.21 18.83
N LYS A 748 40.00 17.79 19.28
CA LYS A 748 40.69 17.34 20.50
C LYS A 748 39.85 17.58 21.74
N ASP A 749 39.31 18.80 21.92
CA ASP A 749 38.48 19.16 23.07
C ASP A 749 37.27 18.22 23.19
N ALA A 750 36.61 17.90 22.06
CA ALA A 750 35.50 16.95 22.00
C ALA A 750 35.93 15.49 22.26
N TYR A 751 37.08 15.07 21.72
CA TYR A 751 37.62 13.72 21.95
C TYR A 751 38.03 13.50 23.41
N GLU A 752 38.65 14.51 24.03
CA GLU A 752 39.03 14.50 25.46
C GLU A 752 37.80 14.66 26.38
N HIS A 753 36.81 15.51 26.05
CA HIS A 753 35.59 15.64 26.84
C HIS A 753 34.66 14.42 26.77
N THR A 754 34.62 13.70 25.65
CA THR A 754 33.73 12.52 25.50
C THR A 754 34.20 11.33 26.34
N LEU A 755 35.50 11.25 26.64
CA LEU A 755 36.06 10.30 27.61
C LEU A 755 36.05 10.81 29.06
N GLY A 756 35.82 12.12 29.26
CA GLY A 756 36.15 12.85 30.47
C GLY A 756 34.98 13.38 31.31
N ARG A 757 33.79 12.74 31.31
CA ARG A 757 32.69 13.20 32.20
C ARG A 757 31.69 12.17 32.72
N LEU A 758 32.21 11.10 33.32
CA LEU A 758 31.46 10.29 34.27
C LEU A 758 31.67 10.82 35.71
N GLU A 759 31.23 12.05 36.02
CA GLU A 759 31.00 12.50 37.41
C GLU A 759 30.15 13.78 37.54
N SER A 760 29.71 14.08 38.76
CA SER A 760 28.56 14.93 39.10
C SER A 760 28.76 16.46 38.97
N LEU A 761 27.67 17.19 38.72
CA LEU A 761 27.53 18.60 39.13
C LEU A 761 26.17 18.87 39.80
N THR A 762 26.21 19.59 40.93
CA THR A 762 25.05 20.04 41.72
C THR A 762 25.15 21.54 42.01
N GLY A 763 24.01 22.25 42.05
CA GLY A 763 23.93 23.73 42.14
C GLY A 763 24.06 24.42 40.76
N GLY A 764 23.49 25.60 40.46
CA GLY A 764 22.83 26.63 41.29
C GLY A 764 23.66 27.93 41.31
N GLY A 765 23.14 29.16 41.12
CA GLY A 765 21.78 29.65 40.81
C GLY A 765 21.75 31.21 40.70
N GLY A 766 20.65 31.81 40.23
CA GLY A 766 20.50 33.27 39.94
C GLY A 766 20.97 33.66 38.51
N GLY A 767 20.54 34.74 37.82
CA GLY A 767 19.68 35.91 38.12
C GLY A 767 20.44 37.24 37.88
N GLY A 768 19.95 38.33 37.25
CA GLY A 768 18.71 38.63 36.49
C GLY A 768 18.52 40.17 36.24
N ARG A 769 17.63 40.56 35.31
CA ARG A 769 17.06 41.93 34.99
C ARG A 769 17.77 42.93 34.01
N HIS A 770 16.98 43.34 32.98
CA HIS A 770 16.81 44.68 32.32
C HIS A 770 18.03 45.41 31.69
N ARG A 771 17.92 46.38 30.75
CA ARG A 771 16.84 47.27 30.17
C ARG A 771 17.25 47.63 28.70
N ARG A 772 16.40 47.73 27.66
CA ARG A 772 15.64 48.92 27.16
C ARG A 772 16.40 50.27 27.25
N ASP A 773 16.50 51.19 26.26
CA ASP A 773 15.73 51.63 25.04
C ASP A 773 16.69 52.45 24.08
N VAL A 774 16.50 52.92 22.81
CA VAL A 774 15.62 52.74 21.59
C VAL A 774 16.10 53.66 20.39
N VAL A 775 16.03 53.24 19.10
CA VAL A 775 16.04 54.06 17.80
C VAL A 775 17.37 54.79 17.39
N ASP A 776 17.73 55.13 16.11
CA ASP A 776 17.12 55.12 14.75
C ASP A 776 18.14 54.76 13.62
N SER A 777 17.67 54.25 12.46
CA SER A 777 18.10 54.68 11.10
C SER A 777 17.35 53.91 9.99
N ARG A 778 16.72 54.63 9.04
CA ARG A 778 15.97 54.05 7.90
C ARG A 778 16.84 53.38 6.83
N ALA A 779 16.29 52.31 6.23
CA ALA A 779 16.58 51.85 4.87
C ALA A 779 15.25 51.51 4.16
N GLU A 780 15.26 51.40 2.83
CA GLU A 780 14.06 51.19 2.00
C GLU A 780 13.62 49.71 1.92
N PRO A 781 12.36 49.41 1.56
CA PRO A 781 11.80 48.06 1.74
C PRO A 781 12.25 47.07 0.66
N GLU A 782 13.09 46.11 1.06
CA GLU A 782 13.14 44.81 0.39
C GLU A 782 11.80 44.07 0.55
N SER A 783 11.53 43.12 -0.35
CA SER A 783 10.26 42.39 -0.41
C SER A 783 9.90 41.72 0.91
N SER A 784 8.77 42.11 1.50
CA SER A 784 8.23 41.51 2.72
C SER A 784 7.93 40.02 2.50
N LEU A 785 8.70 39.17 3.19
CA LEU A 785 8.44 37.74 3.28
C LEU A 785 7.11 37.46 3.99
N PRO A 786 6.46 36.30 3.73
CA PRO A 786 5.27 35.89 4.45
C PRO A 786 5.49 35.84 5.96
N THR A 787 4.47 36.25 6.71
CA THR A 787 4.43 36.17 8.17
C THR A 787 4.16 34.74 8.64
N GLU A 788 4.39 34.43 9.92
CA GLU A 788 4.21 33.06 10.47
C GLU A 788 2.78 32.50 10.27
N SER A 789 1.79 33.36 10.08
CA SER A 789 0.40 32.99 9.74
C SER A 789 0.17 32.51 8.30
N GLU A 790 1.15 32.66 7.40
CA GLU A 790 1.00 32.44 5.96
C GLU A 790 1.73 31.20 5.44
N LEU A 791 2.45 30.45 6.28
CA LEU A 791 3.16 29.21 5.89
C LEU A 791 2.52 27.96 6.54
N PRO A 792 2.53 26.78 5.87
CA PRO A 792 1.84 25.57 6.32
C PRO A 792 2.63 24.79 7.39
N LEU A 793 3.45 25.47 8.20
CA LEU A 793 4.47 24.84 9.07
C LEU A 793 3.88 23.88 10.12
N LYS A 794 2.60 24.04 10.48
CA LYS A 794 1.86 23.26 11.47
C LYS A 794 0.80 22.33 10.83
N VAL A 795 0.83 22.17 9.51
CA VAL A 795 -0.10 21.32 8.76
C VAL A 795 0.49 19.91 8.65
N SER A 796 -0.16 18.91 9.26
CA SER A 796 0.38 17.55 9.39
C SER A 796 0.74 16.90 8.04
N SER A 797 -0.08 17.11 7.00
CA SER A 797 0.19 16.64 5.63
C SER A 797 1.39 17.34 4.96
N PHE A 798 1.70 18.58 5.32
CA PHE A 798 2.93 19.27 4.88
C PHE A 798 4.16 18.74 5.64
N GLN A 799 4.04 18.53 6.95
CA GLN A 799 5.11 17.94 7.77
C GLN A 799 5.42 16.50 7.32
N TYR A 800 4.40 15.68 7.06
CA TYR A 800 4.53 14.35 6.46
C TYR A 800 5.36 14.41 5.16
N ASP A 801 4.99 15.30 4.23
CA ASP A 801 5.68 15.43 2.94
C ASP A 801 7.13 15.93 3.09
N LEU A 802 7.37 16.81 4.06
CA LEU A 802 8.69 17.32 4.40
C LEU A 802 9.61 16.21 4.96
N VAL A 803 9.06 15.28 5.75
CA VAL A 803 9.76 14.04 6.18
C VAL A 803 10.01 13.12 4.99
N ASP A 804 8.99 12.85 4.16
CA ASP A 804 9.05 11.90 3.03
C ASP A 804 10.13 12.32 2.02
N VAL A 805 10.14 13.60 1.60
CA VAL A 805 11.12 14.18 0.67
C VAL A 805 12.51 14.29 1.30
N THR A 806 12.61 14.66 2.59
CA THR A 806 13.93 14.73 3.27
C THR A 806 14.56 13.36 3.40
N ARG A 807 13.81 12.35 3.86
CA ARG A 807 14.29 10.96 3.90
C ARG A 807 14.79 10.54 2.52
N GLU A 808 14.01 10.77 1.46
CA GLU A 808 14.34 10.33 0.10
C GLU A 808 15.71 10.82 -0.38
N VAL A 809 16.08 12.06 -0.08
CA VAL A 809 17.42 12.57 -0.42
C VAL A 809 18.50 11.92 0.45
N LEU A 810 18.31 11.85 1.78
CA LEU A 810 19.31 11.29 2.69
C LEU A 810 19.62 9.82 2.36
N VAL A 811 18.59 8.98 2.18
CA VAL A 811 18.78 7.53 1.97
C VAL A 811 18.93 7.12 0.49
N GLY A 812 18.42 7.94 -0.44
CA GLY A 812 18.42 7.66 -1.87
C GLY A 812 19.51 8.37 -2.68
N VAL A 813 20.17 9.39 -2.11
CA VAL A 813 21.27 10.15 -2.74
C VAL A 813 22.51 10.19 -1.86
N VAL A 814 22.38 10.60 -0.59
CA VAL A 814 23.55 10.81 0.28
C VAL A 814 24.16 9.47 0.73
N LEU A 815 23.35 8.55 1.27
CA LEU A 815 23.82 7.27 1.80
C LEU A 815 24.52 6.40 0.72
N PRO A 816 24.01 6.24 -0.51
CA PRO A 816 24.73 5.51 -1.56
C PRO A 816 26.06 6.17 -1.96
N GLY A 817 26.13 7.50 -1.88
CA GLY A 817 27.38 8.24 -2.13
C GLY A 817 28.41 8.02 -1.04
N LEU A 818 28.05 8.18 0.24
CA LEU A 818 28.96 7.94 1.37
C LEU A 818 29.41 6.47 1.45
N HIS A 819 28.52 5.53 1.15
CA HIS A 819 28.84 4.09 1.06
C HIS A 819 29.92 3.83 -0.01
N ARG A 820 29.81 4.45 -1.19
CA ARG A 820 30.84 4.36 -2.23
C ARG A 820 32.19 4.88 -1.73
N GLU A 821 32.24 6.07 -1.12
CA GLU A 821 33.51 6.64 -0.62
C GLU A 821 34.16 5.77 0.48
N LEU A 822 33.35 5.13 1.33
CA LEU A 822 33.79 4.15 2.33
C LEU A 822 34.36 2.87 1.69
N VAL A 823 33.68 2.32 0.68
CA VAL A 823 34.13 1.11 -0.04
C VAL A 823 35.39 1.39 -0.87
N GLU A 824 35.50 2.59 -1.47
CA GLU A 824 36.72 3.04 -2.13
C GLU A 824 37.90 3.19 -1.15
N ALA A 825 37.66 3.78 0.03
CA ALA A 825 38.67 3.89 1.09
C ALA A 825 39.16 2.53 1.60
N TYR A 826 38.23 1.59 1.86
CA TYR A 826 38.55 0.20 2.19
C TYR A 826 39.38 -0.47 1.09
N THR A 827 39.00 -0.29 -0.18
CA THR A 827 39.69 -0.87 -1.35
C THR A 827 41.10 -0.29 -1.54
N ALA A 828 41.27 1.01 -1.26
CA ALA A 828 42.57 1.68 -1.25
C ALA A 828 43.44 1.34 -0.02
N LYS A 829 42.87 0.67 0.99
CA LYS A 829 43.46 0.45 2.33
C LYS A 829 43.80 1.76 3.06
N ASP A 830 43.00 2.79 2.86
CA ASP A 830 43.14 4.09 3.52
C ASP A 830 42.35 4.08 4.84
N LEU A 831 43.07 3.95 5.96
CA LEU A 831 42.46 3.84 7.30
C LEU A 831 41.80 5.14 7.76
N GLU A 832 42.33 6.29 7.37
CA GLU A 832 41.84 7.60 7.79
C GLU A 832 40.56 7.96 7.02
N ARG A 833 40.55 7.75 5.70
CA ARG A 833 39.31 7.82 4.90
C ARG A 833 38.29 6.78 5.36
N ALA A 834 38.68 5.53 5.63
CA ALA A 834 37.73 4.49 6.02
C ALA A 834 37.03 4.82 7.36
N ARG A 835 37.77 5.34 8.34
CA ARG A 835 37.19 5.84 9.61
C ARG A 835 36.27 7.04 9.36
N THR A 836 36.71 8.00 8.55
CA THR A 836 35.97 9.24 8.27
C THR A 836 34.64 8.98 7.54
N TRP A 837 34.68 8.27 6.41
CA TRP A 837 33.48 7.93 5.65
C TRP A 837 32.59 6.93 6.41
N GLY A 838 33.19 6.03 7.20
CA GLY A 838 32.47 5.18 8.14
C GLY A 838 31.63 5.98 9.14
N GLN A 839 32.22 6.99 9.79
CA GLN A 839 31.49 7.85 10.72
C GLN A 839 30.40 8.66 10.00
N PHE A 840 30.66 9.23 8.82
CA PHE A 840 29.63 9.97 8.07
C PHE A 840 28.43 9.08 7.67
N VAL A 841 28.65 7.81 7.33
CA VAL A 841 27.54 6.85 7.10
C VAL A 841 26.72 6.66 8.37
N LEU A 842 27.37 6.48 9.54
CA LEU A 842 26.68 6.29 10.82
C LEU A 842 25.91 7.52 11.29
N ASP A 843 26.49 8.71 11.13
CA ASP A 843 25.85 9.99 11.44
C ASP A 843 24.60 10.24 10.58
N LEU A 844 24.69 10.00 9.26
CA LEU A 844 23.58 10.15 8.33
C LEU A 844 22.39 9.23 8.69
N ILE A 845 22.67 8.03 9.19
CA ILE A 845 21.63 7.08 9.61
C ILE A 845 20.92 7.56 10.88
N LEU A 846 21.65 8.16 11.83
CA LEU A 846 21.03 8.76 13.03
C LEU A 846 20.24 10.03 12.70
N ASP A 847 20.73 10.86 11.78
CA ASP A 847 19.99 12.02 11.26
C ASP A 847 18.72 11.60 10.51
N THR A 848 18.77 10.48 9.80
CA THR A 848 17.59 9.86 9.16
C THR A 848 16.59 9.40 10.21
N ASP A 849 17.01 8.71 11.27
CA ASP A 849 16.13 8.34 12.39
C ASP A 849 15.47 9.56 13.05
N ARG A 850 16.23 10.65 13.17
CA ARG A 850 15.79 11.91 13.77
C ARG A 850 14.64 12.58 12.99
N ILE A 851 14.77 12.76 11.67
CA ILE A 851 13.68 13.37 10.87
C ILE A 851 12.43 12.48 10.84
N LEU A 852 12.61 11.16 10.76
CA LEU A 852 11.50 10.20 10.81
C LEU A 852 10.77 10.22 12.18
N SER A 853 11.51 10.50 13.26
CA SER A 853 10.95 10.67 14.61
C SER A 853 10.16 11.97 14.83
N THR A 854 9.99 12.82 13.80
CA THR A 854 9.20 14.07 13.90
C THR A 854 7.74 13.93 13.44
N HIS A 855 7.31 12.78 12.89
CA HIS A 855 5.92 12.60 12.44
C HIS A 855 5.46 11.16 12.63
N THR A 856 4.31 10.94 13.27
CA THR A 856 3.88 9.63 13.80
C THR A 856 3.75 8.52 12.75
N GLN A 857 3.37 8.85 11.51
CA GLN A 857 3.32 7.89 10.38
C GLN A 857 4.71 7.35 9.97
N PHE A 858 5.78 7.94 10.47
CA PHE A 858 7.17 7.57 10.23
C PHE A 858 7.85 6.97 11.48
N MET A 859 7.10 6.43 12.45
CA MET A 859 7.64 5.97 13.74
C MET A 859 7.26 4.51 14.05
N VAL A 860 8.17 3.75 14.67
CA VAL A 860 7.91 2.35 15.05
C VAL A 860 7.10 2.22 16.36
N GLY A 861 7.16 3.24 17.22
CA GLY A 861 6.45 3.26 18.51
C GLY A 861 4.93 3.10 18.39
N PRO A 862 4.23 3.86 17.51
CA PRO A 862 2.81 3.66 17.23
C PRO A 862 2.46 2.22 16.80
N TRP A 863 3.21 1.62 15.87
CA TRP A 863 2.97 0.25 15.39
C TRP A 863 3.12 -0.80 16.50
N ILE A 864 4.16 -0.68 17.33
CA ILE A 864 4.36 -1.55 18.50
C ILE A 864 3.25 -1.33 19.55
N HIS A 865 2.84 -0.08 19.77
CA HIS A 865 1.76 0.25 20.70
C HIS A 865 0.42 -0.33 20.25
N GLU A 866 0.02 -0.12 18.98
CA GLU A 866 -1.18 -0.70 18.37
C GLU A 866 -1.21 -2.23 18.56
N ALA A 867 -0.10 -2.91 18.22
CA ALA A 867 0.03 -4.35 18.43
C ALA A 867 -0.26 -4.75 19.88
N ARG A 868 0.39 -4.11 20.87
CA ARG A 868 0.21 -4.42 22.29
C ARG A 868 -1.15 -4.03 22.86
N VAL A 869 -1.82 -3.01 22.33
CA VAL A 869 -3.19 -2.64 22.78
C VAL A 869 -4.28 -3.45 22.10
N SER A 870 -4.05 -4.01 20.91
CA SER A 870 -5.02 -4.89 20.25
C SER A 870 -5.26 -6.21 21.03
N ALA A 871 -4.37 -6.59 21.96
CA ALA A 871 -4.59 -7.64 22.96
C ALA A 871 -5.67 -7.34 24.01
N LYS A 872 -6.28 -6.15 24.01
CA LYS A 872 -7.35 -5.79 24.97
C LYS A 872 -8.62 -6.59 24.68
N ILE A 873 -8.85 -7.62 25.51
CA ILE A 873 -10.14 -8.32 25.57
C ILE A 873 -11.24 -7.28 25.83
N ALA A 874 -12.22 -7.19 24.93
CA ALA A 874 -13.42 -6.40 25.15
C ALA A 874 -14.25 -7.06 26.26
N THR A 875 -14.15 -6.53 27.48
CA THR A 875 -14.89 -6.98 28.66
C THR A 875 -16.37 -6.59 28.56
N THR A 876 -17.08 -7.29 27.67
CA THR A 876 -18.54 -7.30 27.49
C THR A 876 -19.18 -5.92 27.69
N THR A 877 -18.90 -4.99 26.79
CA THR A 877 -19.61 -3.70 26.72
C THR A 877 -21.11 -3.98 26.77
N THR A 878 -21.76 -3.55 27.85
CA THR A 878 -23.13 -3.95 28.13
C THR A 878 -24.07 -3.25 27.16
N ASN A 879 -24.44 -3.95 26.09
CA ASN A 879 -25.45 -3.48 25.15
C ASN A 879 -26.77 -3.28 25.91
N ASN A 880 -27.11 -2.02 26.17
CA ASN A 880 -28.36 -1.59 26.81
C ASN A 880 -29.59 -1.72 25.86
N ASN A 881 -29.66 -2.83 25.12
CA ASN A 881 -30.80 -3.22 24.32
C ASN A 881 -31.63 -4.23 25.12
N ASN A 882 -32.71 -3.74 25.74
CA ASN A 882 -33.69 -4.57 26.42
C ASN A 882 -34.39 -5.51 25.43
N ASN A 883 -33.92 -6.76 25.33
CA ASN A 883 -34.72 -7.83 24.74
C ASN A 883 -34.73 -9.05 25.67
N LYS A 884 -35.84 -9.23 26.39
CA LYS A 884 -36.05 -10.40 27.26
C LYS A 884 -36.42 -11.61 26.41
N ASN A 885 -36.02 -12.78 26.89
CA ASN A 885 -36.39 -14.13 26.42
C ASN A 885 -35.46 -14.74 25.35
N ASN A 886 -34.42 -15.44 25.81
CA ASN A 886 -34.17 -16.82 25.35
C ASN A 886 -33.29 -17.58 26.36
N ASN A 887 -33.92 -18.45 27.17
CA ASN A 887 -33.20 -19.35 28.08
C ASN A 887 -32.82 -20.64 27.34
N ASN A 888 -31.66 -20.66 26.66
CA ASN A 888 -30.81 -21.86 26.50
C ASN A 888 -29.57 -21.58 25.63
N SER A 889 -28.49 -21.10 26.27
CA SER A 889 -27.13 -21.40 25.84
C SER A 889 -26.21 -21.35 27.08
N SER A 890 -25.29 -22.29 27.21
CA SER A 890 -24.31 -22.30 28.30
C SER A 890 -23.19 -21.32 27.98
N ALA A 891 -23.43 -20.03 28.22
CA ALA A 891 -22.39 -19.00 28.19
C ALA A 891 -21.31 -19.35 29.22
N ASN A 892 -20.20 -19.89 28.73
CA ASN A 892 -19.10 -20.36 29.57
C ASN A 892 -18.32 -19.13 30.08
N THR A 893 -18.76 -18.58 31.22
CA THR A 893 -18.23 -17.34 31.79
C THR A 893 -16.73 -17.46 32.05
N SER A 894 -15.92 -16.75 31.27
CA SER A 894 -14.47 -16.76 31.40
C SER A 894 -14.04 -16.14 32.72
N THR A 895 -13.36 -16.95 33.54
CA THR A 895 -12.69 -16.47 34.76
C THR A 895 -11.70 -15.36 34.38
N PRO A 896 -11.64 -14.23 35.11
CA PRO A 896 -10.64 -13.19 34.88
C PRO A 896 -9.23 -13.78 34.84
N SER A 897 -8.56 -13.63 33.71
CA SER A 897 -7.33 -14.33 33.38
C SER A 897 -6.10 -13.57 33.91
N SER A 898 -5.09 -14.31 34.40
CA SER A 898 -3.96 -13.71 35.14
C SER A 898 -3.21 -12.64 34.33
N PRO A 899 -2.85 -11.48 34.92
CA PRO A 899 -2.00 -10.46 34.29
C PRO A 899 -0.82 -11.02 33.50
N THR A 900 -0.09 -11.96 34.11
CA THR A 900 1.02 -12.73 33.54
C THR A 900 0.74 -13.28 32.14
N SER A 901 -0.46 -13.82 31.90
CA SER A 901 -0.80 -14.46 30.62
C SER A 901 -1.33 -13.46 29.58
N MET A 902 -1.92 -12.35 30.02
CA MET A 902 -2.30 -11.25 29.15
C MET A 902 -1.06 -10.53 28.60
N ASN A 903 -0.05 -10.32 29.45
CA ASN A 903 1.24 -9.77 29.03
C ASN A 903 1.93 -10.69 28.00
N ARG A 904 2.01 -12.01 28.25
CA ARG A 904 2.54 -12.99 27.28
C ARG A 904 1.85 -12.92 25.89
N TYR A 905 0.57 -12.56 25.82
CA TYR A 905 -0.10 -12.35 24.53
C TYR A 905 0.28 -11.01 23.88
N ARG A 906 0.44 -9.93 24.65
CA ARG A 906 0.98 -8.65 24.12
C ARG A 906 2.38 -8.80 23.55
N ASP A 907 3.22 -9.54 24.25
CA ASP A 907 4.61 -9.80 23.88
C ASP A 907 4.70 -10.60 22.56
N TYR A 908 3.77 -11.54 22.35
CA TYR A 908 3.58 -12.23 21.07
C TYR A 908 3.13 -11.30 19.93
N LEU A 909 2.20 -10.37 20.18
CA LEU A 909 1.74 -9.41 19.15
C LEU A 909 2.87 -8.43 18.80
N GLU A 910 3.64 -7.96 19.77
CA GLU A 910 4.84 -7.15 19.55
C GLU A 910 5.89 -7.91 18.73
N TYR A 911 6.19 -9.18 19.07
CA TYR A 911 7.06 -10.02 18.25
C TYR A 911 6.54 -10.14 16.81
N SER A 912 5.22 -10.34 16.62
CA SER A 912 4.62 -10.41 15.28
C SER A 912 4.75 -9.08 14.52
N ALA A 913 4.62 -7.94 15.21
CA ALA A 913 4.75 -6.60 14.65
C ALA A 913 6.20 -6.27 14.26
N ARG A 914 7.16 -6.63 15.12
CA ARG A 914 8.62 -6.47 14.93
C ARG A 914 9.15 -7.37 13.82
N ASN A 915 8.80 -8.65 13.85
CA ASN A 915 9.27 -9.65 12.90
C ASN A 915 8.80 -9.29 11.47
N GLN A 916 7.51 -8.98 11.28
CA GLN A 916 6.95 -8.67 9.95
C GLN A 916 7.74 -7.57 9.23
N ILE A 917 8.07 -6.47 9.91
CA ILE A 917 8.80 -5.33 9.33
C ILE A 917 10.33 -5.52 9.27
N THR A 918 10.84 -6.67 9.72
CA THR A 918 12.28 -7.01 9.70
C THR A 918 12.51 -8.34 9.00
N TRP A 919 12.65 -9.45 9.73
CA TRP A 919 12.94 -10.77 9.16
C TRP A 919 11.83 -11.36 8.30
N TRP A 920 10.58 -10.98 8.56
CA TRP A 920 9.35 -11.58 8.04
C TRP A 920 9.16 -13.07 8.41
N GLY A 921 10.22 -13.79 8.80
CA GLY A 921 10.25 -15.24 8.97
C GLY A 921 10.70 -15.76 10.35
N PRO A 922 10.70 -17.09 10.54
CA PRO A 922 11.19 -17.76 11.75
C PRO A 922 12.71 -17.93 11.77
N GLN A 923 13.42 -17.43 10.76
CA GLN A 923 14.81 -17.78 10.43
C GLN A 923 15.63 -16.56 9.99
N GLY A 924 15.58 -15.46 10.75
CA GLY A 924 16.52 -14.34 10.58
C GLY A 924 16.55 -13.76 9.17
N GLN A 925 17.75 -13.72 8.60
CA GLN A 925 18.06 -13.24 7.24
C GLN A 925 17.63 -14.26 6.14
N GLY A 926 16.42 -14.82 6.24
CA GLY A 926 15.83 -15.75 5.28
C GLY A 926 15.33 -15.08 3.98
N PRO A 927 14.68 -15.83 3.06
CA PRO A 927 14.35 -15.35 1.71
C PRO A 927 13.47 -14.09 1.63
N LEU A 928 12.74 -13.76 2.70
CA LEU A 928 11.84 -12.60 2.78
C LEU A 928 12.31 -11.54 3.79
N ALA A 929 13.53 -11.66 4.30
CA ALA A 929 14.09 -10.70 5.22
C ALA A 929 14.22 -9.31 4.57
N ASN A 930 13.75 -8.31 5.30
CA ASN A 930 13.63 -6.90 4.91
C ASN A 930 12.61 -6.64 3.76
N TYR A 931 11.76 -7.61 3.39
CA TYR A 931 10.68 -7.42 2.41
C TYR A 931 9.76 -6.26 2.80
N ALA A 932 9.26 -6.26 4.04
CA ALA A 932 8.37 -5.23 4.57
C ALA A 932 9.08 -4.21 5.46
N SER A 933 10.38 -3.97 5.21
CA SER A 933 11.17 -2.94 5.88
C SER A 933 10.53 -1.55 5.80
N LYS A 934 10.79 -0.72 6.81
CA LYS A 934 10.18 0.61 6.95
C LYS A 934 11.27 1.63 7.25
N GLY A 935 11.23 2.80 6.60
CA GLY A 935 11.97 3.96 7.06
C GLY A 935 11.29 4.56 8.29
N TRP A 936 11.47 3.96 9.47
CA TRP A 936 10.79 4.41 10.69
C TRP A 936 11.75 4.82 11.82
N GLY A 937 11.50 5.98 12.42
CA GLY A 937 12.16 6.45 13.63
C GLY A 937 12.01 5.44 14.77
N GLY A 938 13.11 5.21 15.49
CA GLY A 938 13.27 4.09 16.43
C GLY A 938 13.68 2.78 15.76
N LEU A 939 13.13 2.42 14.59
CA LEU A 939 13.58 1.23 13.85
C LEU A 939 14.93 1.47 13.16
N VAL A 940 15.14 2.67 12.60
CA VAL A 940 16.39 3.04 11.94
C VAL A 940 17.54 3.03 12.95
N LYS A 941 17.38 3.65 14.11
CA LYS A 941 18.38 3.71 15.18
C LYS A 941 18.58 2.40 15.96
N GLU A 942 17.53 1.63 16.23
CA GLU A 942 17.62 0.45 17.11
C GLU A 942 17.75 -0.88 16.35
N PHE A 943 17.48 -0.93 15.04
CA PHE A 943 17.65 -2.14 14.20
C PHE A 943 18.61 -1.95 13.01
N TYR A 944 18.50 -0.88 12.20
CA TYR A 944 19.41 -0.73 11.05
C TYR A 944 20.80 -0.21 11.43
N TYR A 945 20.87 0.83 12.26
CA TYR A 945 22.13 1.44 12.70
C TYR A 945 23.12 0.44 13.34
N PRO A 946 22.71 -0.51 14.21
CA PRO A 946 23.62 -1.53 14.74
C PRO A 946 24.24 -2.42 13.67
N ARG A 947 23.48 -2.81 12.62
CA ARG A 947 23.97 -3.59 11.47
C ARG A 947 25.04 -2.80 10.70
N TRP A 948 24.75 -1.53 10.41
CA TRP A 948 25.66 -0.61 9.73
C TRP A 948 26.92 -0.30 10.54
N ARG A 949 26.80 -0.07 11.85
CA ARG A 949 27.92 0.08 12.79
C ARG A 949 28.83 -1.15 12.79
N THR A 950 28.25 -2.34 12.85
CA THR A 950 29.00 -3.60 12.82
C THR A 950 29.76 -3.77 11.51
N PHE A 951 29.13 -3.50 10.37
CA PHE A 951 29.80 -3.50 9.06
C PHE A 951 30.92 -2.47 8.95
N VAL A 952 30.69 -1.22 9.37
CA VAL A 952 31.72 -0.15 9.40
C VAL A 952 32.91 -0.54 10.28
N ASN A 953 32.66 -1.06 11.48
CA ASN A 953 33.71 -1.51 12.40
C ASN A 953 34.56 -2.64 11.78
N HIS A 954 33.93 -3.64 11.14
CA HIS A 954 34.63 -4.73 10.47
C HIS A 954 35.41 -4.26 9.23
N LEU A 955 34.91 -3.28 8.47
CA LEU A 955 35.66 -2.65 7.38
C LEU A 955 36.91 -1.93 7.90
N VAL A 956 36.76 -1.06 8.89
CA VAL A 956 37.87 -0.29 9.49
C VAL A 956 38.91 -1.24 10.09
N SER A 957 38.47 -2.26 10.85
CA SER A 957 39.37 -3.27 11.42
C SER A 957 40.10 -4.08 10.34
N ALA A 958 39.46 -4.38 9.21
CA ALA A 958 40.11 -5.09 8.11
C ALA A 958 41.20 -4.24 7.42
N VAL A 959 40.98 -2.93 7.27
CA VAL A 959 42.04 -2.01 6.80
C VAL A 959 43.18 -1.93 7.80
N GLU A 960 42.87 -1.73 9.09
CA GLU A 960 43.86 -1.56 10.17
C GLU A 960 44.75 -2.80 10.39
N THR A 961 44.18 -4.00 10.25
CA THR A 961 44.92 -5.28 10.33
C THR A 961 45.48 -5.75 8.98
N GLY A 962 45.17 -5.04 7.89
CA GLY A 962 45.60 -5.37 6.52
C GLY A 962 44.89 -6.59 5.90
N THR A 963 43.89 -7.16 6.56
CA THR A 963 43.12 -8.35 6.13
C THR A 963 41.99 -8.00 5.16
N ALA A 964 41.24 -9.03 4.71
CA ALA A 964 39.99 -8.83 3.98
C ALA A 964 38.79 -8.84 4.95
N LEU A 965 37.70 -8.16 4.59
CA LEU A 965 36.44 -8.18 5.30
C LEU A 965 35.89 -9.62 5.43
N ASN A 966 35.72 -10.11 6.65
CA ASN A 966 35.11 -11.42 6.90
C ASN A 966 33.58 -11.28 6.91
N GLN A 967 32.94 -11.51 5.76
CA GLN A 967 31.49 -11.35 5.61
C GLN A 967 30.68 -12.23 6.57
N THR A 968 31.10 -13.48 6.78
CA THR A 968 30.41 -14.38 7.72
C THR A 968 30.49 -13.88 9.16
N ALA A 969 31.60 -13.26 9.57
CA ALA A 969 31.75 -12.75 10.93
C ALA A 969 30.82 -11.56 11.21
N TYR A 970 30.86 -10.49 10.38
CA TYR A 970 30.02 -9.31 10.65
C TYR A 970 28.52 -9.63 10.53
N LEU A 971 28.11 -10.56 9.65
CA LEU A 971 26.71 -10.99 9.55
C LEU A 971 26.25 -11.79 10.78
N GLN A 972 27.11 -12.64 11.35
CA GLN A 972 26.79 -13.37 12.59
C GLN A 972 26.76 -12.44 13.81
N GLU A 973 27.65 -11.45 13.88
CA GLU A 973 27.63 -10.41 14.94
C GLU A 973 26.39 -9.52 14.81
N SER A 974 26.09 -9.04 13.60
CA SER A 974 24.86 -8.30 13.27
C SER A 974 23.60 -9.08 13.64
N LEU A 975 23.59 -10.41 13.44
CA LEU A 975 22.44 -11.25 13.78
C LEU A 975 22.16 -11.30 15.29
N VAL A 976 23.16 -11.06 16.16
CA VAL A 976 22.94 -10.96 17.62
C VAL A 976 22.11 -9.72 17.96
N ASP A 977 22.48 -8.56 17.40
CA ASP A 977 21.72 -7.31 17.55
C ASP A 977 20.30 -7.45 16.93
N GLU A 978 20.18 -8.08 15.75
CA GLU A 978 18.88 -8.37 15.13
C GLU A 978 17.99 -9.28 16.02
N ILE A 979 18.55 -10.36 16.60
CA ILE A 979 17.83 -11.27 17.52
C ILE A 979 17.37 -10.51 18.77
N ALA A 980 18.25 -9.69 19.35
CA ALA A 980 17.92 -8.90 20.54
C ALA A 980 16.77 -7.90 20.28
N TRP A 981 16.76 -7.26 19.10
CA TRP A 981 15.70 -6.32 18.74
C TRP A 981 14.37 -7.00 18.41
N VAL A 982 14.36 -8.12 17.66
CA VAL A 982 13.11 -8.83 17.33
C VAL A 982 12.50 -9.54 18.54
N GLY A 983 13.34 -9.99 19.48
CA GLY A 983 12.92 -10.60 20.75
C GLY A 983 12.60 -9.62 21.90
N GLU A 984 12.75 -8.31 21.68
CA GLU A 984 12.48 -7.29 22.71
C GLU A 984 10.98 -7.14 22.99
N THR A 985 10.63 -6.97 24.26
CA THR A 985 9.27 -6.65 24.74
C THR A 985 9.27 -5.29 25.42
N THR A 986 8.23 -4.47 25.20
CA THR A 986 8.18 -3.08 25.66
C THR A 986 6.99 -2.80 26.58
N CYS A 987 7.11 -1.80 27.45
CA CYS A 987 6.03 -1.36 28.35
C CYS A 987 5.37 -0.05 27.90
N LEU A 988 5.06 0.07 26.59
CA LEU A 988 4.31 1.19 26.02
C LEU A 988 2.83 1.20 26.46
N GLY A 989 2.57 1.57 27.71
CA GLY A 989 1.23 1.85 28.23
C GLY A 989 0.34 0.62 28.51
N GLY A 990 0.93 -0.56 28.80
CA GLY A 990 0.13 -1.79 28.93
C GLY A 990 0.76 -3.00 29.63
N CYS A 991 1.85 -2.84 30.39
CA CYS A 991 2.38 -3.90 31.25
C CYS A 991 1.59 -3.95 32.56
N PHE A 992 0.84 -5.03 32.79
CA PHE A 992 0.15 -5.25 34.06
C PHE A 992 1.14 -5.91 35.03
N GLU A 993 1.46 -5.26 36.15
CA GLU A 993 2.31 -5.86 37.20
C GLU A 993 1.60 -7.08 37.82
N ASP A 994 2.33 -8.18 38.01
CA ASP A 994 1.82 -9.31 38.82
C ASP A 994 1.70 -8.85 40.27
N SER A 995 0.54 -9.08 40.90
CA SER A 995 0.16 -8.53 42.20
C SER A 995 0.84 -9.19 43.41
N SER A 996 2.15 -9.46 43.31
CA SER A 996 2.93 -10.20 44.31
C SER A 996 4.34 -9.66 44.61
N SER A 997 4.80 -8.61 43.91
CA SER A 997 6.10 -7.96 44.15
C SER A 997 5.96 -6.59 44.85
N VAL A 998 6.27 -6.54 46.15
CA VAL A 998 6.33 -5.28 46.91
C VAL A 998 7.73 -4.66 46.81
N ALA A 999 7.82 -3.52 46.11
CA ALA A 999 9.00 -2.65 45.98
C ALA A 999 10.22 -3.27 45.25
N THR A 1000 11.03 -2.55 44.46
CA THR A 1000 11.09 -1.11 44.13
C THR A 1000 11.73 -0.96 42.73
N SER A 1001 11.35 0.09 41.96
CA SER A 1001 11.90 0.57 40.65
C SER A 1001 11.06 0.41 39.37
N ALA A 1002 9.91 -0.27 39.39
CA ALA A 1002 9.09 -0.49 38.17
C ALA A 1002 8.65 0.78 37.41
N ARG A 1003 8.59 1.93 38.11
CA ARG A 1003 8.32 3.26 37.50
C ARG A 1003 9.35 3.66 36.44
N ASP A 1004 10.61 3.28 36.61
CA ASP A 1004 11.69 3.69 35.70
C ASP A 1004 11.64 2.86 34.40
N SER A 1005 11.28 1.57 34.48
CA SER A 1005 11.16 0.70 33.30
C SER A 1005 10.04 1.11 32.35
N ALA A 1006 8.86 1.47 32.89
CA ALA A 1006 7.74 1.95 32.06
C ALA A 1006 8.06 3.30 31.39
N VAL A 1007 8.67 4.23 32.12
CA VAL A 1007 9.08 5.54 31.59
C VAL A 1007 10.22 5.40 30.58
N ALA A 1008 11.17 4.48 30.80
CA ALA A 1008 12.23 4.17 29.85
C ALA A 1008 11.69 3.58 28.54
N ALA A 1009 10.70 2.68 28.59
CA ALA A 1009 10.06 2.15 27.39
C ALA A 1009 9.44 3.26 26.54
N THR A 1010 8.68 4.18 27.15
CA THR A 1010 8.10 5.35 26.45
C THR A 1010 9.13 6.36 25.94
N LYS A 1011 10.36 6.35 26.47
CA LYS A 1011 11.49 7.13 25.94
C LYS A 1011 12.24 6.43 24.80
N LYS A 1012 12.25 5.10 24.77
CA LYS A 1012 12.93 4.32 23.71
C LYS A 1012 12.12 4.33 22.41
N TYR A 1013 10.82 4.08 22.50
CA TYR A 1013 9.91 4.08 21.36
C TYR A 1013 8.72 5.01 21.63
N PRO A 1014 8.89 6.33 21.43
CA PRO A 1014 7.80 7.30 21.60
C PRO A 1014 6.67 7.05 20.60
N VAL A 1015 5.44 7.37 21.03
CA VAL A 1015 4.21 7.25 20.22
C VAL A 1015 3.74 8.59 19.63
N GLU A 1016 4.42 9.68 19.98
CA GLU A 1016 4.20 11.05 19.52
C GLU A 1016 5.52 11.63 19.00
N ALA A 1017 5.46 12.64 18.12
CA ALA A 1017 6.63 13.28 17.53
C ALA A 1017 7.62 13.82 18.59
N VAL A 1018 8.91 13.62 18.37
CA VAL A 1018 9.99 13.91 19.35
C VAL A 1018 10.56 15.32 19.19
N GLU A 1019 10.63 15.83 17.96
CA GLU A 1019 11.11 17.16 17.60
C GLU A 1019 10.20 17.78 16.52
N ASP A 1020 10.31 19.09 16.34
CA ASP A 1020 9.61 19.83 15.27
C ASP A 1020 10.18 19.48 13.89
N THR A 1021 9.32 18.98 13.00
CA THR A 1021 9.70 18.56 11.63
C THR A 1021 10.38 19.64 10.82
N VAL A 1022 9.92 20.88 10.91
CA VAL A 1022 10.44 21.99 10.11
C VAL A 1022 11.84 22.37 10.56
N LEU A 1023 12.06 22.47 11.88
CA LEU A 1023 13.37 22.76 12.44
C LEU A 1023 14.38 21.64 12.16
N VAL A 1024 13.98 20.37 12.20
CA VAL A 1024 14.87 19.24 11.84
C VAL A 1024 15.15 19.22 10.34
N ALA A 1025 14.15 19.41 9.47
CA ALA A 1025 14.38 19.45 8.03
C ALA A 1025 15.29 20.61 7.59
N GLN A 1026 15.20 21.77 8.24
CA GLN A 1026 16.13 22.89 8.05
C GLN A 1026 17.56 22.51 8.44
N ASP A 1027 17.75 21.98 9.66
CA ASP A 1027 19.05 21.55 10.22
C ASP A 1027 19.73 20.49 9.33
N LEU A 1028 18.95 19.58 8.72
CA LEU A 1028 19.45 18.54 7.81
C LEU A 1028 19.70 19.04 6.37
N VAL A 1029 18.96 20.04 5.87
CA VAL A 1029 19.33 20.73 4.63
C VAL A 1029 20.60 21.54 4.79
N ASP A 1030 20.84 22.13 5.97
CA ASP A 1030 22.13 22.76 6.25
C ASP A 1030 23.22 21.69 6.24
N ARG A 1031 23.13 20.68 7.12
CA ARG A 1031 24.17 19.65 7.26
C ARG A 1031 24.49 18.88 5.97
N TRP A 1032 23.47 18.51 5.18
CA TRP A 1032 23.63 17.59 4.05
C TRP A 1032 23.30 18.19 2.67
N GLY A 1033 22.74 19.40 2.57
CA GLY A 1033 22.22 19.95 1.31
C GLY A 1033 23.26 20.18 0.20
N LEU A 1034 24.48 20.61 0.57
CA LEU A 1034 25.59 20.78 -0.38
C LEU A 1034 26.23 19.42 -0.75
N ILE A 1035 26.40 18.54 0.26
CA ILE A 1035 26.91 17.17 0.08
C ILE A 1035 25.99 16.38 -0.88
N ALA A 1036 24.67 16.46 -0.69
CA ALA A 1036 23.68 15.84 -1.57
C ALA A 1036 23.78 16.35 -3.03
N ALA A 1037 23.93 17.66 -3.23
CA ALA A 1037 24.03 18.25 -4.57
C ALA A 1037 25.34 17.84 -5.28
N ARG A 1038 26.46 17.75 -4.53
CA ARG A 1038 27.73 17.24 -5.04
C ARG A 1038 27.67 15.74 -5.37
N LEU A 1039 27.09 14.91 -4.50
CA LEU A 1039 26.96 13.47 -4.72
C LEU A 1039 26.00 13.12 -5.86
N ALA A 1040 24.94 13.91 -6.05
CA ALA A 1040 24.03 13.82 -7.19
C ALA A 1040 24.67 14.27 -8.52
N GLY A 1041 25.77 15.03 -8.48
CA GLY A 1041 26.49 15.52 -9.66
C GLY A 1041 25.94 16.81 -10.25
N ASP A 1042 25.43 17.75 -9.45
CA ASP A 1042 24.98 19.06 -9.96
C ASP A 1042 26.15 19.86 -10.58
N ALA A 1043 26.13 19.95 -11.91
CA ALA A 1043 27.12 20.66 -12.70
C ALA A 1043 27.19 22.19 -12.44
N LYS A 1044 26.26 22.79 -11.70
CA LYS A 1044 26.38 24.18 -11.21
C LYS A 1044 27.25 24.26 -9.96
N VAL A 1045 27.03 23.37 -8.99
CA VAL A 1045 27.85 23.27 -7.76
C VAL A 1045 29.28 22.85 -8.14
N VAL A 1046 29.43 21.80 -8.96
CA VAL A 1046 30.73 21.28 -9.44
C VAL A 1046 31.52 22.29 -10.27
N LYS A 1047 30.88 23.33 -10.84
CA LYS A 1047 31.57 24.41 -11.58
C LYS A 1047 31.91 25.65 -10.76
N ASN A 1048 31.23 25.88 -9.64
CA ASN A 1048 31.35 27.13 -8.89
C ASN A 1048 32.40 27.10 -7.78
N GLY A 1049 32.95 25.93 -7.44
CA GLY A 1049 34.18 25.80 -6.63
C GLY A 1049 34.06 26.45 -5.24
N VAL A 1050 33.21 25.86 -4.40
CA VAL A 1050 33.06 26.16 -2.97
C VAL A 1050 33.37 24.89 -2.19
#